data_AF-A0A6A4WIE0-F1
#
_entry.id   AF-A0A6A4WIE0-F1
#
_cell.length_a   1.000
_cell.length_b   1.000
_cell.length_c   1.000
_cell.angle_alpha   90.00
_cell.angle_beta   90.00
_cell.angle_gamma   90.00
#
_symmetry.space_group_name_H-M   'P 1'
#
loop_
_entity.id
_entity.type
_entity.pdbx_description
1 polymer ?
#
loop_
_entity_poly.entity_id
_entity_poly.type
_entity_poly.pdbx_seq_one_letter_code
_entity_poly.pdbx_strand_id
1 'polypeptide(L)'
;MGPPGVLGVLALLLVLQLAACQKPTKFKYTVGESYRYKYSASTASTVLGVTRKSTNLTLECDVIVHVITPCEHAITIENVQLNTVAEDQGSTVDRNIESDSFSSPLESYHLRGIVSTLQNSMDRIDLDYSDVERDVTGDCPVSYAVEGTDGAALVISKKRDLNACVGRFAHTSHIQGVGYSIKSPVQNIPVVASTSTCRQKVLTNRLTSVICEERHLLKPFSNDESGAVTITSQNLTLVPEDTANAGVSESKSASHTREKSLADAKALVEELCENDSEVRVESTTKFSQLIDDLRGMTHAEIRALHQHSPSICRHGQQLIEDALPVVSTAGSLNLMTDLIVDGKVTDRVANTWLLALNFIPSVDQEMLRIASGLLEVRNPAVATRARLAAGAVLYQYCRQHEKCDRDSVALETMEQLVRPLGADCRANSEEEERKVLLTLRAAGNAGLSPPSVVDTLNECFMSRDNPARIKVAAIEAFRRFSCTVRRDFMRAVFRDMAEDSEVRIAAYLGLMRCPSHQEVGLVRAALEREQVNQVGSFVWTHLMNLQETASPYQLEVQGLLADLHLQNKFSIDTRKYSRNFEISGFNSEYHVGASLDSNLVYSSKSYIPRSLNSNLTLQMFGESVNLLEVGARVEGMERLVESVFAPGGGLHNAAPEPLFRSRRDATQREKLEKIKADFDAAGRMGDPQAFFHMKVKQRNMVKQSREINPCLLLSGSCAFSSRNLFRLI
;
A
#
# COMPACT_ATOMS: atom_id res chain seq x y z
N MET A 1 7.48 27.74 52.64
CA MET A 1 8.46 26.67 52.33
C MET A 1 7.78 25.73 51.34
N GLY A 2 7.85 26.05 50.05
CA GLY A 2 7.39 25.18 48.97
C GLY A 2 8.61 24.52 48.30
N PRO A 3 8.47 23.32 47.71
CA PRO A 3 9.59 22.59 47.13
C PRO A 3 10.08 23.29 45.84
N PRO A 4 11.35 23.10 45.45
CA PRO A 4 11.95 23.75 44.30
C PRO A 4 11.38 23.19 42.99
N GLY A 5 11.08 24.11 42.06
CA GLY A 5 10.57 23.81 40.72
C GLY A 5 11.60 23.09 39.85
N VAL A 6 11.11 22.10 39.12
CA VAL A 6 11.85 21.28 38.16
C VAL A 6 12.24 22.14 36.95
N LEU A 7 13.55 22.22 36.67
CA LEU A 7 14.08 22.77 35.42
C LEU A 7 13.63 21.89 34.24
N GLY A 8 12.92 22.47 33.28
CA GLY A 8 12.56 21.81 32.02
C GLY A 8 13.71 21.89 31.01
N VAL A 9 14.54 20.86 30.97
CA VAL A 9 15.42 20.52 29.84
C VAL A 9 14.64 19.55 28.96
N LEU A 10 14.30 19.92 27.73
CA LEU A 10 13.71 18.99 26.76
C LEU A 10 14.84 18.16 26.12
N ALA A 11 15.20 17.06 26.79
CA ALA A 11 16.10 16.06 26.27
C ALA A 11 15.32 15.05 25.41
N LEU A 12 15.36 15.19 24.08
CA LEU A 12 14.90 14.12 23.19
C LEU A 12 16.02 13.07 23.05
N LEU A 13 16.05 12.13 24.00
CA LEU A 13 17.06 11.06 24.05
C LEU A 13 16.82 10.04 22.93
N LEU A 14 17.50 10.21 21.80
CA LEU A 14 17.59 9.15 20.79
C LEU A 14 18.74 8.21 21.18
N VAL A 15 18.41 7.07 21.78
CA VAL A 15 19.39 6.05 22.16
C VAL A 15 19.65 5.13 20.96
N LEU A 16 20.79 5.31 20.30
CA LEU A 16 21.27 4.40 19.25
C LEU A 16 21.83 3.13 19.90
N GLN A 17 20.98 2.13 20.16
CA GLN A 17 21.43 0.79 20.57
C GLN A 17 21.91 -0.02 19.36
N LEU A 18 23.22 -0.12 19.19
CA LEU A 18 23.84 -1.12 18.32
C LEU A 18 24.07 -2.42 19.11
N ALA A 19 23.53 -3.53 18.62
CA ALA A 19 23.74 -4.85 19.21
C ALA A 19 25.24 -5.20 19.27
N ALA A 20 25.76 -5.45 20.47
CA ALA A 20 27.08 -6.00 20.80
C ALA A 20 28.26 -5.42 19.98
N CYS A 21 28.74 -4.24 20.37
CA CYS A 21 29.92 -3.61 19.77
C CYS A 21 31.22 -4.30 20.24
N GLN A 22 31.84 -5.10 19.37
CA GLN A 22 33.12 -5.79 19.64
C GLN A 22 34.35 -5.14 18.98
N LYS A 23 34.18 -4.08 18.17
CA LYS A 23 35.30 -3.44 17.44
C LYS A 23 35.67 -2.07 18.05
N PRO A 24 36.98 -1.71 18.11
CA PRO A 24 37.39 -0.36 18.48
C PRO A 24 36.86 0.66 17.47
N THR A 25 36.33 1.78 17.96
CA THR A 25 35.81 2.86 17.10
C THR A 25 36.95 3.70 16.54
N LYS A 26 36.91 3.99 15.24
CA LYS A 26 37.90 4.86 14.56
C LYS A 26 37.90 6.28 15.11
N PHE A 27 36.73 6.76 15.54
CA PHE A 27 36.58 8.04 16.20
C PHE A 27 36.73 7.86 17.71
N LYS A 28 37.64 8.64 18.30
CA LYS A 28 38.02 8.55 19.71
C LYS A 28 37.33 9.66 20.50
N TYR A 29 36.02 9.51 20.69
CA TYR A 29 35.27 10.33 21.62
C TYR A 29 35.46 9.80 23.05
N THR A 30 35.60 10.71 24.02
CA THR A 30 35.81 10.34 25.43
C THR A 30 34.49 10.01 26.10
N VAL A 31 34.39 8.84 26.72
CA VAL A 31 33.18 8.42 27.45
C VAL A 31 32.92 9.36 28.63
N GLY A 32 31.68 9.82 28.77
CA GLY A 32 31.26 10.78 29.80
C GLY A 32 31.38 12.25 29.38
N GLU A 33 32.07 12.54 28.28
CA GLU A 33 32.19 13.91 27.75
C GLU A 33 31.03 14.25 26.79
N SER A 34 30.80 15.55 26.62
CA SER A 34 29.80 16.09 25.70
C SER A 34 30.45 17.02 24.69
N TYR A 35 30.16 16.80 23.40
CA TYR A 35 30.74 17.56 22.30
C TYR A 35 29.67 18.45 21.67
N ARG A 36 29.87 19.77 21.72
CA ARG A 36 28.94 20.74 21.14
C ARG A 36 29.34 21.07 19.71
N TYR A 37 28.37 20.99 18.81
CA TYR A 37 28.50 21.35 17.41
C TYR A 37 27.53 22.48 17.07
N LYS A 38 27.98 23.43 16.25
CA LYS A 38 27.11 24.39 15.56
C LYS A 38 26.64 23.74 14.27
N TYR A 39 25.33 23.62 14.10
CA TYR A 39 24.69 23.10 12.90
C TYR A 39 23.93 24.21 12.17
N SER A 40 24.12 24.30 10.86
CA SER A 40 23.28 25.10 9.98
C SER A 40 22.90 24.30 8.75
N ALA A 41 21.67 24.47 8.29
CA ALA A 41 21.18 23.92 7.03
C ALA A 41 20.45 25.00 6.25
N SER A 42 20.70 25.08 4.96
CA SER A 42 20.03 25.99 4.04
C SER A 42 19.52 25.21 2.84
N THR A 43 18.22 25.30 2.57
CA THR A 43 17.58 24.70 1.40
C THR A 43 17.05 25.81 0.50
N ALA A 44 17.54 25.86 -0.73
CA ALA A 44 17.14 26.82 -1.74
C ALA A 44 16.46 26.10 -2.90
N SER A 45 15.26 26.53 -3.28
CA SER A 45 14.57 26.05 -4.50
C SER A 45 14.49 27.16 -5.55
N THR A 46 14.86 26.84 -6.79
CA THR A 46 14.86 27.79 -7.91
C THR A 46 14.64 27.08 -9.25
N VAL A 47 14.30 27.84 -10.31
CA VAL A 47 14.21 27.34 -11.68
C VAL A 47 15.38 27.89 -12.48
N LEU A 48 16.48 27.13 -12.50
CA LEU A 48 17.69 27.51 -13.20
C LEU A 48 17.42 27.69 -14.70
N GLY A 49 17.86 28.83 -15.24
CA GLY A 49 17.68 29.20 -16.65
C GLY A 49 16.42 30.01 -16.96
N VAL A 50 15.45 30.11 -16.02
CA VAL A 50 14.22 30.89 -16.22
C VAL A 50 14.14 32.08 -15.28
N THR A 51 14.40 31.88 -13.99
CA THR A 51 14.32 32.95 -12.99
C THR A 51 15.56 32.95 -12.10
N ARG A 52 15.90 34.11 -11.54
CA ARG A 52 16.87 34.21 -10.43
C ARG A 52 16.21 34.14 -9.06
N LYS A 53 14.87 34.11 -9.03
CA LYS A 53 14.11 34.06 -7.78
C LYS A 53 14.33 32.71 -7.11
N SER A 54 14.64 32.75 -5.82
CA SER A 54 14.79 31.57 -4.98
C SER A 54 13.89 31.66 -3.74
N THR A 55 13.45 30.51 -3.26
CA THR A 55 12.85 30.39 -1.93
C THR A 55 13.83 29.66 -1.04
N ASN A 56 14.20 30.29 0.07
CA ASN A 56 15.23 29.80 0.98
C ASN A 56 14.62 29.48 2.34
N LEU A 57 14.95 28.31 2.86
CA LEU A 57 14.67 27.87 4.22
C LEU A 57 16.00 27.66 4.93
N THR A 58 16.24 28.33 6.05
CA THR A 58 17.45 28.15 6.85
C THR A 58 17.10 27.69 8.25
N LEU A 59 17.80 26.66 8.72
CA LEU A 59 17.71 26.09 10.06
C LEU A 59 19.07 26.23 10.73
N GLU A 60 19.13 26.80 11.91
CA GLU A 60 20.34 26.87 12.73
C GLU A 60 20.08 26.30 14.11
N CYS A 61 21.00 25.50 14.65
CA CYS A 61 20.89 24.98 16.01
C CYS A 61 22.24 24.55 16.58
N ASP A 62 22.26 24.33 17.90
CA ASP A 62 23.35 23.68 18.61
C ASP A 62 23.04 22.19 18.78
N VAL A 63 23.96 21.33 18.37
CA VAL A 63 23.85 19.87 18.49
C VAL A 63 24.87 19.39 19.51
N ILE A 64 24.42 18.77 20.59
CA ILE A 64 25.28 18.24 21.65
C ILE A 64 25.27 16.72 21.56
N VAL A 65 26.44 16.14 21.38
CA VAL A 65 26.64 14.69 21.36
C VAL A 65 27.21 14.25 22.71
N HIS A 66 26.41 13.52 23.49
CA HIS A 66 26.78 12.94 24.76
C HIS A 66 27.28 11.50 24.56
N VAL A 67 28.48 11.19 25.04
CA VAL A 67 29.08 9.86 24.89
C VAL A 67 28.75 8.99 26.10
N ILE A 68 27.81 8.05 25.93
CA ILE A 68 27.38 7.15 27.00
C ILE A 68 28.33 5.94 27.06
N THR A 69 28.55 5.31 25.91
CA THR A 69 29.54 4.24 25.73
C THR A 69 30.26 4.45 24.39
N PRO A 70 31.35 3.72 24.08
CA PRO A 70 32.03 3.86 22.79
C PRO A 70 31.12 3.69 21.55
N CYS A 71 29.99 3.00 21.69
CA CYS A 71 29.07 2.72 20.58
C CYS A 71 27.63 3.19 20.85
N GLU A 72 27.42 3.97 21.91
CA GLU A 72 26.12 4.51 22.30
C GLU A 72 26.29 6.00 22.61
N HIS A 73 25.62 6.83 21.82
CA HIS A 73 25.62 8.28 21.98
C HIS A 73 24.17 8.75 22.14
N ALA A 74 23.98 9.79 22.96
CA ALA A 74 22.74 10.55 23.01
C ALA A 74 22.97 11.91 22.35
N ILE A 75 21.96 12.41 21.65
CA ILE A 75 22.03 13.70 20.96
C ILE A 75 20.96 14.62 21.51
N THR A 76 21.35 15.83 21.87
CA THR A 76 20.47 16.91 22.31
C THR A 76 20.58 18.07 21.33
N ILE A 77 19.47 18.72 21.02
CA ILE A 77 19.45 19.92 20.18
C ILE A 77 19.00 21.10 21.03
N GLU A 78 19.74 22.20 20.95
CA GLU A 78 19.47 23.47 21.64
C GLU A 78 19.42 24.62 20.62
N ASN A 79 18.84 25.76 21.00
CA ASN A 79 18.89 27.02 20.24
C ASN A 79 18.44 26.91 18.78
N VAL A 80 17.32 26.21 18.52
CA VAL A 80 16.79 26.03 17.17
C VAL A 80 16.19 27.33 16.64
N GLN A 81 16.64 27.77 15.47
CA GLN A 81 16.13 28.94 14.74
C GLN A 81 15.74 28.52 13.32
N LEU A 82 14.54 28.91 12.89
CA LEU A 82 14.03 28.61 11.55
C LEU A 82 13.63 29.90 10.85
N ASN A 83 14.35 30.23 9.78
CA ASN A 83 14.09 31.44 9.00
C ASN A 83 13.69 31.07 7.58
N THR A 84 12.63 31.72 7.07
CA THR A 84 12.17 31.57 5.69
C THR A 84 12.32 32.90 4.96
N VAL A 85 13.00 32.90 3.82
CA VAL A 85 13.14 34.07 2.96
C VAL A 85 12.61 33.73 1.58
N ALA A 86 11.52 34.40 1.19
CA ALA A 86 11.04 34.44 -0.19
C ALA A 86 11.44 35.78 -0.80
N GLU A 87 12.27 35.78 -1.84
CA GLU A 87 12.79 37.01 -2.46
C GLU A 87 11.70 37.92 -3.06
N ASP A 88 10.45 37.46 -3.17
CA ASP A 88 9.37 38.21 -3.82
C ASP A 88 8.60 39.20 -2.91
N GLN A 89 8.88 39.26 -1.60
CA GLN A 89 8.16 40.18 -0.69
C GLN A 89 9.01 40.97 0.30
N GLY A 90 10.34 40.83 0.35
CA GLY A 90 11.18 41.57 1.30
C GLY A 90 10.78 41.40 2.78
N SER A 91 9.91 40.44 3.08
CA SER A 91 9.40 40.13 4.40
C SER A 91 10.17 38.92 4.94
N THR A 92 11.09 39.18 5.85
CA THR A 92 11.68 38.15 6.69
C THR A 92 10.62 37.76 7.71
N VAL A 93 10.10 36.54 7.63
CA VAL A 93 9.25 35.99 8.70
C VAL A 93 10.16 35.20 9.61
N ASP A 94 10.67 35.85 10.66
CA ASP A 94 11.31 35.15 11.78
C ASP A 94 10.22 34.37 12.52
N ARG A 95 10.28 33.04 12.44
CA ARG A 95 9.46 32.16 13.27
C ARG A 95 10.35 31.56 14.35
N ASN A 96 10.39 32.24 15.50
CA ASN A 96 10.87 31.61 16.73
C ASN A 96 9.85 30.54 17.13
N ILE A 97 10.13 29.29 16.79
CA ILE A 97 9.35 28.16 17.27
C ILE A 97 9.89 27.83 18.67
N GLU A 98 9.15 28.23 19.71
CA GLU A 98 9.47 27.82 21.08
C GLU A 98 9.16 26.33 21.30
N SER A 99 10.03 25.68 22.07
CA SER A 99 10.37 24.25 22.03
C SER A 99 9.36 23.25 22.61
N ASP A 100 8.11 23.64 22.88
CA ASP A 100 7.16 22.81 23.65
C ASP A 100 6.14 22.02 22.80
N SER A 101 6.29 22.01 21.47
CA SER A 101 5.34 21.34 20.56
C SER A 101 5.99 20.26 19.68
N PHE A 102 7.01 19.57 20.20
CA PHE A 102 7.64 18.46 19.50
C PHE A 102 7.18 17.11 20.09
N SER A 103 6.09 16.54 19.55
CA SER A 103 5.62 15.16 19.84
C SER A 103 5.16 14.34 18.61
N SER A 104 5.45 14.80 17.39
CA SER A 104 4.94 14.28 16.12
C SER A 104 5.96 13.42 15.35
N PRO A 105 5.51 12.55 14.42
CA PRO A 105 6.38 11.78 13.52
C PRO A 105 7.37 12.64 12.71
N LEU A 106 7.09 13.93 12.48
CA LEU A 106 7.96 14.86 11.76
C LEU A 106 9.31 15.10 12.48
N GLU A 107 9.35 15.00 13.82
CA GLU A 107 10.56 15.22 14.62
C GLU A 107 11.64 14.18 14.43
N SER A 108 11.22 12.93 14.23
CA SER A 108 12.12 11.82 13.93
C SER A 108 12.96 12.11 12.67
N TYR A 109 12.40 12.80 11.67
CA TYR A 109 13.09 13.01 10.40
C TYR A 109 14.17 14.08 10.47
N HIS A 110 13.93 15.22 11.14
CA HIS A 110 14.95 16.26 11.29
C HIS A 110 16.15 15.77 12.11
N LEU A 111 15.90 15.08 13.22
CA LEU A 111 16.94 14.46 14.04
C LEU A 111 17.75 13.43 13.25
N ARG A 112 17.08 12.54 12.53
CA ARG A 112 17.77 11.55 11.70
C ARG A 112 18.56 12.20 10.54
N GLY A 113 18.11 13.35 10.03
CA GLY A 113 18.86 14.15 9.04
C GLY A 113 20.19 14.65 9.60
N ILE A 114 20.20 15.22 10.81
CA ILE A 114 21.43 15.64 11.50
C ILE A 114 22.34 14.44 11.79
N VAL A 115 21.78 13.32 12.27
CA VAL A 115 22.54 12.09 12.51
C VAL A 115 23.20 11.56 11.23
N SER A 116 22.52 11.64 10.08
CA SER A 116 23.09 11.23 8.79
C SER A 116 24.34 12.05 8.42
N THR A 117 24.41 13.33 8.79
CA THR A 117 25.61 14.16 8.54
C THR A 117 26.83 13.69 9.34
N LEU A 118 26.62 13.16 10.55
CA LEU A 118 27.67 12.59 11.41
C LEU A 118 28.09 11.17 10.98
N GLN A 119 27.30 10.50 10.14
CA GLN A 119 27.53 9.11 9.76
C GLN A 119 28.75 8.93 8.85
N ASN A 120 29.63 8.02 9.24
CA ASN A 120 30.75 7.55 8.43
C ASN A 120 30.95 6.04 8.65
N SER A 121 30.97 5.26 7.58
CA SER A 121 31.09 3.79 7.59
C SER A 121 32.51 3.24 7.37
N MET A 122 33.51 4.07 7.06
CA MET A 122 34.89 3.61 6.82
C MET A 122 35.46 2.84 8.03
N ASP A 123 35.99 1.63 7.86
CA ASP A 123 36.72 0.97 8.98
C ASP A 123 38.06 1.68 9.28
N ARG A 124 38.67 2.22 8.24
CA ARG A 124 39.97 2.91 8.26
C ARG A 124 39.85 4.22 7.49
N ILE A 125 40.21 5.33 8.12
CA ILE A 125 40.06 6.68 7.56
C ILE A 125 41.20 7.09 6.61
N ASP A 126 42.25 6.29 6.53
CA ASP A 126 43.48 6.55 5.76
C ASP A 126 43.47 5.94 4.35
N LEU A 127 42.38 5.28 3.94
CA LEU A 127 42.22 4.66 2.62
C LEU A 127 40.84 4.97 2.03
N ASP A 128 40.77 5.00 0.71
CA ASP A 128 39.50 5.03 -0.01
C ASP A 128 38.66 3.80 0.34
N TYR A 129 37.35 3.99 0.45
CA TYR A 129 36.41 2.96 0.93
C TYR A 129 35.08 3.10 0.20
N SER A 130 34.39 1.99 -0.06
CA SER A 130 33.05 2.02 -0.63
C SER A 130 32.20 0.94 0.03
N ASP A 131 30.96 1.30 0.35
CA ASP A 131 30.03 0.42 1.08
C ASP A 131 28.58 0.91 0.88
N VAL A 132 27.63 0.30 1.59
CA VAL A 132 26.24 0.73 1.66
C VAL A 132 25.94 1.28 3.04
N GLU A 133 25.40 2.50 3.09
CA GLU A 133 24.94 3.14 4.33
C GLU A 133 23.42 3.22 4.40
N ARG A 134 22.87 2.90 5.56
CA ARG A 134 21.46 3.12 5.88
C ARG A 134 21.28 4.45 6.61
N ASP A 135 20.37 5.29 6.13
CA ASP A 135 20.00 6.57 6.77
C ASP A 135 18.54 6.99 6.49
N VAL A 136 18.20 8.28 6.66
CA VAL A 136 16.86 8.82 6.34
C VAL A 136 16.40 8.61 4.90
N THR A 137 17.34 8.46 3.97
CA THR A 137 17.07 8.28 2.54
C THR A 137 16.97 6.82 2.11
N GLY A 138 17.21 5.87 3.03
CA GLY A 138 17.18 4.43 2.77
C GLY A 138 18.57 3.81 2.78
N ASP A 139 18.74 2.70 2.04
CA ASP A 139 20.01 2.00 1.89
C ASP A 139 20.74 2.50 0.64
N CYS A 140 21.80 3.28 0.83
CA CYS A 140 22.46 4.04 -0.23
C CYS A 140 23.91 3.59 -0.45
N PRO A 141 24.35 3.34 -1.70
CA PRO A 141 25.76 3.16 -1.98
C PRO A 141 26.52 4.47 -1.73
N VAL A 142 27.64 4.36 -1.02
CA VAL A 142 28.52 5.47 -0.67
C VAL A 142 29.95 5.18 -1.08
N SER A 143 30.66 6.21 -1.52
CA SER A 143 32.11 6.17 -1.76
C SER A 143 32.83 7.25 -0.99
N TYR A 144 33.92 6.86 -0.34
CA TYR A 144 34.83 7.72 0.40
C TYR A 144 36.16 7.83 -0.32
N ALA A 145 36.64 9.06 -0.46
CA ALA A 145 37.97 9.36 -0.99
C ALA A 145 38.74 10.23 0.01
N VAL A 146 39.99 9.86 0.27
CA VAL A 146 40.88 10.65 1.14
C VAL A 146 41.51 11.78 0.31
N GLU A 147 41.08 13.03 0.52
CA GLU A 147 41.55 14.18 -0.26
C GLU A 147 42.94 14.68 0.20
N GLY A 148 43.38 14.31 1.40
CA GLY A 148 44.67 14.71 1.99
C GLY A 148 44.48 15.40 3.34
N THR A 149 45.32 16.38 3.64
CA THR A 149 45.31 17.11 4.92
C THR A 149 45.13 18.61 4.72
N ASP A 150 44.27 19.22 5.54
CA ASP A 150 44.13 20.68 5.68
C ASP A 150 44.67 21.07 7.07
N GLY A 151 45.88 21.63 7.09
CA GLY A 151 46.65 21.78 8.33
C GLY A 151 46.93 20.42 8.98
N ALA A 152 46.49 20.25 10.23
CA ALA A 152 46.61 18.98 10.97
C ALA A 152 45.38 18.06 10.81
N ALA A 153 44.32 18.52 10.13
CA ALA A 153 43.09 17.76 9.96
C ALA A 153 43.14 16.94 8.67
N LEU A 154 42.70 15.69 8.74
CA LEU A 154 42.48 14.82 7.59
C LEU A 154 41.17 15.19 6.91
N VAL A 155 41.17 15.33 5.58
CA VAL A 155 39.99 15.69 4.78
C VAL A 155 39.52 14.47 4.00
N ILE A 156 38.25 14.14 4.14
CA ILE A 156 37.60 12.99 3.52
C ILE A 156 36.40 13.49 2.73
N SER A 157 36.33 13.11 1.46
CA SER A 157 35.16 13.33 0.61
C SER A 157 34.26 12.10 0.64
N LYS A 158 32.98 12.30 0.92
CA LYS A 158 31.92 11.29 0.91
C LYS A 158 30.97 11.63 -0.23
N LYS A 159 30.82 10.74 -1.20
CA LYS A 159 29.85 10.88 -2.29
C LYS A 159 28.78 9.80 -2.15
N ARG A 160 27.52 10.20 -2.31
CA ARG A 160 26.35 9.33 -2.29
C ARG A 160 25.49 9.60 -3.51
N ASP A 161 25.23 8.56 -4.28
CA ASP A 161 24.26 8.61 -5.37
C ASP A 161 22.87 8.28 -4.82
N LEU A 162 22.05 9.32 -4.64
CA LEU A 162 20.74 9.16 -4.05
C LEU A 162 19.75 8.45 -5.00
N ASN A 163 20.04 8.36 -6.30
CA ASN A 163 19.19 7.65 -7.26
C ASN A 163 19.37 6.12 -7.19
N ALA A 164 20.49 5.69 -6.61
CA ALA A 164 20.83 4.29 -6.38
C ALA A 164 20.40 3.79 -4.97
N CYS A 165 19.80 4.65 -4.14
CA CYS A 165 19.29 4.24 -2.83
C CYS A 165 18.06 3.34 -2.95
N VAL A 166 18.07 2.22 -2.22
CA VAL A 166 16.96 1.28 -2.08
C VAL A 166 16.05 1.73 -0.92
N GLY A 167 14.73 1.65 -1.11
CA GLY A 167 13.75 2.04 -0.09
C GLY A 167 13.56 3.56 0.06
N ARG A 168 14.19 4.36 -0.81
CA ARG A 168 14.00 5.81 -0.86
C ARG A 168 12.53 6.12 -1.21
N PHE A 169 11.88 6.96 -0.40
CA PHE A 169 10.45 7.29 -0.46
C PHE A 169 9.48 6.18 -0.02
N ALA A 170 9.95 5.05 0.54
CA ALA A 170 9.05 3.99 1.04
C ALA A 170 8.08 4.50 2.12
N HIS A 171 8.48 5.52 2.89
CA HIS A 171 7.67 6.13 3.95
C HIS A 171 6.66 7.18 3.45
N THR A 172 6.83 7.70 2.23
CA THR A 172 5.97 8.76 1.65
C THR A 172 5.15 8.28 0.47
N SER A 173 5.50 7.13 -0.13
CA SER A 173 4.78 6.57 -1.26
C SER A 173 3.42 6.00 -0.85
N HIS A 174 2.35 6.52 -1.48
CA HIS A 174 0.99 5.96 -1.39
C HIS A 174 0.83 4.64 -2.16
N ILE A 175 1.89 4.21 -2.84
CA ILE A 175 1.91 3.00 -3.65
C ILE A 175 2.30 1.84 -2.73
N GLN A 176 1.33 0.95 -2.51
CA GLN A 176 1.47 -0.20 -1.63
C GLN A 176 2.02 -1.37 -2.43
N GLY A 177 3.30 -1.69 -2.26
CA GLY A 177 3.95 -2.81 -2.92
C GLY A 177 4.58 -3.82 -1.96
N VAL A 178 5.08 -4.90 -2.54
CA VAL A 178 6.03 -5.83 -1.94
C VAL A 178 7.40 -5.51 -2.53
N GLY A 179 8.35 -5.17 -1.66
CA GLY A 179 9.72 -4.86 -2.07
C GLY A 179 10.44 -6.08 -2.66
N TYR A 180 11.26 -5.84 -3.68
CA TYR A 180 12.21 -6.81 -4.23
C TYR A 180 13.55 -6.12 -4.48
N SER A 181 14.64 -6.89 -4.46
CA SER A 181 15.99 -6.34 -4.64
C SER A 181 16.65 -6.96 -5.86
N ILE A 182 16.80 -6.16 -6.91
CA ILE A 182 17.58 -6.50 -8.10
C ILE A 182 18.59 -5.38 -8.35
N LYS A 183 19.82 -5.78 -8.72
CA LYS A 183 20.85 -4.84 -9.14
C LYS A 183 20.39 -4.14 -10.42
N SER A 184 20.19 -2.83 -10.31
CA SER A 184 19.81 -1.94 -11.40
C SER A 184 20.48 -0.57 -11.19
N PRO A 185 20.87 0.14 -12.26
CA PRO A 185 21.32 1.53 -12.18
C PRO A 185 20.26 2.48 -11.62
N VAL A 186 18.97 2.13 -11.72
CA VAL A 186 17.84 2.96 -11.26
C VAL A 186 17.12 2.22 -10.14
N GLN A 187 17.14 2.73 -8.91
CA GLN A 187 16.48 2.10 -7.75
C GLN A 187 15.23 2.86 -7.28
N ASN A 188 15.00 4.07 -7.78
CA ASN A 188 13.84 4.90 -7.47
C ASN A 188 13.32 5.61 -8.72
N ILE A 189 12.12 6.20 -8.63
CA ILE A 189 11.47 6.89 -9.74
C ILE A 189 12.40 8.03 -10.22
N PRO A 190 12.88 8.03 -11.49
CA PRO A 190 13.86 9.00 -12.00
C PRO A 190 13.23 10.38 -12.34
N VAL A 191 12.23 10.80 -11.57
CA VAL A 191 11.63 12.14 -11.68
C VAL A 191 12.58 13.19 -11.10
N VAL A 192 13.35 12.84 -10.06
CA VAL A 192 14.28 13.78 -9.41
C VAL A 192 15.68 13.17 -9.37
N ALA A 193 16.58 13.68 -10.21
CA ALA A 193 17.99 13.31 -10.16
C ALA A 193 18.65 13.96 -8.95
N SER A 194 19.06 13.12 -8.01
CA SER A 194 19.55 13.56 -6.71
C SER A 194 20.98 13.08 -6.44
N THR A 195 21.84 13.95 -5.93
CA THR A 195 23.21 13.62 -5.53
C THR A 195 23.54 14.28 -4.21
N SER A 196 24.33 13.61 -3.38
CA SER A 196 24.81 14.15 -2.10
C SER A 196 26.32 14.02 -2.02
N THR A 197 26.99 15.12 -1.70
CA THR A 197 28.45 15.20 -1.53
C THR A 197 28.78 15.89 -0.24
N CYS A 198 29.55 15.23 0.62
CA CYS A 198 30.00 15.79 1.88
C CYS A 198 31.52 15.83 1.97
N ARG A 199 32.07 16.90 2.56
CA ARG A 199 33.46 16.97 3.02
C ARG A 199 33.50 16.88 4.53
N GLN A 200 34.25 15.92 5.04
CA GLN A 200 34.45 15.68 6.47
C GLN A 200 35.90 16.01 6.85
N LYS A 201 36.08 16.81 7.90
CA LYS A 201 37.37 17.09 8.52
C LYS A 201 37.50 16.31 9.81
N VAL A 202 38.59 15.56 9.94
CA VAL A 202 38.90 14.75 11.11
C VAL A 202 40.21 15.24 11.73
N LEU A 203 40.15 15.69 12.98
CA LEU A 203 41.33 16.11 13.74
C LEU A 203 41.38 15.33 15.05
N THR A 204 42.55 14.81 15.44
CA THR A 204 42.70 13.99 16.66
C THR A 204 41.72 12.80 16.73
N ASN A 205 41.41 12.17 15.58
CA ASN A 205 40.39 11.11 15.47
C ASN A 205 38.98 11.54 15.93
N ARG A 206 38.63 12.82 15.76
CA ARG A 206 37.28 13.34 16.00
C ARG A 206 36.81 14.14 14.79
N LEU A 207 35.53 14.05 14.48
CA LEU A 207 34.91 14.81 13.41
C LEU A 207 34.80 16.28 13.87
N THR A 208 35.52 17.20 13.21
CA THR A 208 35.52 18.62 13.57
C THR A 208 34.65 19.47 12.66
N SER A 209 34.50 19.08 11.39
CA SER A 209 33.61 19.77 10.47
C SER A 209 33.04 18.80 9.44
N VAL A 210 31.77 18.97 9.10
CA VAL A 210 31.11 18.31 7.98
C VAL A 210 30.37 19.35 7.17
N ILE A 211 30.64 19.40 5.87
CA ILE A 211 29.93 20.26 4.94
C ILE A 211 29.33 19.35 3.87
N CYS A 212 28.01 19.23 3.83
CA CYS A 212 27.28 18.48 2.83
C CYS A 212 26.55 19.41 1.87
N GLU A 213 26.54 19.04 0.60
CA GLU A 213 25.71 19.65 -0.44
C GLU A 213 24.90 18.53 -1.11
N GLU A 214 23.58 18.65 -1.04
CA GLU A 214 22.64 17.81 -1.76
C GLU A 214 21.97 18.61 -2.87
N ARG A 215 21.90 18.02 -4.06
CA ARG A 215 21.29 18.64 -5.23
C ARG A 215 20.20 17.74 -5.76
N HIS A 216 19.01 18.29 -5.93
CA HIS A 216 17.81 17.61 -6.45
C HIS A 216 17.32 18.34 -7.70
N LEU A 217 17.47 17.72 -8.87
CA LEU A 217 16.99 18.27 -10.14
C LEU A 217 15.74 17.52 -10.59
N LEU A 218 14.63 18.25 -10.74
CA LEU A 218 13.42 17.73 -11.38
C LEU A 218 13.70 17.50 -12.88
N LYS A 219 13.76 16.24 -13.30
CA LYS A 219 14.10 15.84 -14.67
C LYS A 219 13.03 16.22 -15.72
N PRO A 220 11.72 16.08 -15.47
CA PRO A 220 10.70 16.54 -16.40
C PRO A 220 10.90 18.01 -16.77
N PHE A 221 11.00 18.30 -18.07
CA PHE A 221 11.21 19.64 -18.61
C PHE A 221 12.57 20.30 -18.27
N SER A 222 13.52 19.53 -17.75
CA SER A 222 14.92 19.97 -17.60
C SER A 222 15.69 19.84 -18.91
N ASN A 223 16.70 20.70 -19.10
CA ASN A 223 17.69 20.57 -20.16
C ASN A 223 19.08 20.48 -19.51
N ASP A 224 19.67 19.29 -19.54
CA ASP A 224 20.89 18.92 -18.81
C ASP A 224 20.84 19.24 -17.31
N GLU A 225 21.47 20.35 -16.90
CA GLU A 225 21.52 20.83 -15.52
C GLU A 225 20.50 21.94 -15.21
N SER A 226 19.84 22.49 -16.25
CA SER A 226 18.86 23.57 -16.12
C SER A 226 17.46 23.01 -15.89
N GLY A 227 16.70 23.61 -14.99
CA GLY A 227 15.37 23.15 -14.60
C GLY A 227 15.03 23.55 -13.17
N ALA A 228 13.92 23.03 -12.65
CA ALA A 228 13.59 23.18 -11.23
C ALA A 228 14.58 22.38 -10.39
N VAL A 229 15.36 23.08 -9.57
CA VAL A 229 16.38 22.51 -8.71
C VAL A 229 16.14 22.92 -7.26
N THR A 230 16.40 21.98 -6.36
CA THR A 230 16.52 22.24 -4.93
C THR A 230 17.93 21.88 -4.50
N ILE A 231 18.62 22.82 -3.85
CA ILE A 231 19.96 22.61 -3.29
C ILE A 231 19.86 22.75 -1.78
N THR A 232 20.33 21.74 -1.06
CA THR A 232 20.42 21.75 0.40
C THR A 232 21.89 21.73 0.80
N SER A 233 22.34 22.74 1.52
CA SER A 233 23.67 22.78 2.14
C SER A 233 23.53 22.58 3.63
N GLN A 234 24.32 21.67 4.20
CA GLN A 234 24.39 21.42 5.64
C GLN A 234 25.82 21.64 6.10
N ASN A 235 25.99 22.34 7.22
CA ASN A 235 27.28 22.60 7.84
C ASN A 235 27.20 22.25 9.32
N LEU A 236 28.10 21.38 9.77
CA LEU A 236 28.24 20.98 11.16
C LEU A 236 29.68 21.25 11.58
N THR A 237 29.90 22.02 12.65
CA THR A 237 31.24 22.40 13.12
C THR A 237 31.39 22.24 14.63
N LEU A 238 32.45 21.59 15.07
CA LEU A 238 32.75 21.39 16.49
C LEU A 238 33.14 22.73 17.13
N VAL A 239 32.49 23.07 18.24
CA VAL A 239 32.83 24.24 19.04
C VAL A 239 34.03 23.91 19.93
N PRO A 240 35.11 24.72 19.93
CA PRO A 240 36.26 24.52 20.82
C PRO A 240 35.85 24.56 22.31
N GLU A 241 36.50 23.75 23.14
CA GLU A 241 36.18 23.55 24.57
C GLU A 241 36.27 24.84 25.43
N ASP A 242 36.93 25.91 24.96
CA ASP A 242 37.15 27.15 25.70
C ASP A 242 35.97 28.15 25.70
N THR A 243 34.87 27.87 25.00
CA THR A 243 33.73 28.82 24.86
C THR A 243 32.40 28.29 25.38
N ALA A 244 32.41 27.54 26.48
CA ALA A 244 31.19 27.14 27.20
C ALA A 244 30.94 28.05 28.41
N ASN A 245 30.53 29.31 28.18
CA ASN A 245 29.80 30.14 29.15
C ASN A 245 29.22 31.39 28.45
N ALA A 246 27.99 31.29 27.94
CA ALA A 246 27.16 32.45 27.62
C ALA A 246 25.69 32.07 27.86
N GLY A 247 25.00 32.94 28.58
CA GLY A 247 23.79 32.63 29.34
C GLY A 247 22.54 32.35 28.53
N VAL A 248 21.67 31.53 29.14
CA VAL A 248 20.30 31.26 28.71
C VAL A 248 19.43 32.44 29.16
N SER A 249 18.80 33.12 28.20
CA SER A 249 17.80 34.15 28.46
C SER A 249 16.41 33.51 28.42
N GLU A 250 15.64 33.67 29.50
CA GLU A 250 14.25 33.26 29.59
C GLU A 250 13.36 34.13 28.68
N SER A 251 12.56 33.50 27.83
CA SER A 251 11.41 34.11 27.16
C SER A 251 10.15 33.33 27.49
N LYS A 252 9.04 34.07 27.62
CA LYS A 252 7.75 33.59 28.10
C LYS A 252 6.99 32.90 26.97
N SER A 253 6.56 31.67 27.27
CA SER A 253 5.70 30.80 26.47
C SER A 253 4.45 31.49 25.94
N ALA A 254 4.34 31.56 24.61
CA ALA A 254 3.07 31.77 23.91
C ALA A 254 2.99 30.82 22.70
N SER A 255 2.13 29.81 22.83
CA SER A 255 1.80 28.85 21.77
C SER A 255 1.10 29.54 20.60
N HIS A 256 1.78 29.67 19.46
CA HIS A 256 1.18 30.07 18.20
C HIS A 256 1.54 29.07 17.08
N THR A 257 0.98 27.87 17.17
CA THR A 257 0.51 27.22 15.94
C THR A 257 -0.62 28.12 15.42
N ARG A 258 -0.54 28.60 14.18
CA ARG A 258 -1.67 29.33 13.59
C ARG A 258 -2.83 28.33 13.52
N GLU A 259 -3.74 28.36 14.51
CA GLU A 259 -5.05 27.71 14.43
C GLU A 259 -5.69 28.23 13.16
N LYS A 260 -5.69 27.42 12.11
CA LYS A 260 -6.47 27.73 10.90
C LYS A 260 -7.91 27.77 11.35
N SER A 261 -8.49 28.95 11.30
CA SER A 261 -9.74 29.20 11.99
C SER A 261 -10.91 28.69 11.14
N LEU A 262 -11.98 28.27 11.80
CA LEU A 262 -13.27 28.02 11.15
C LEU A 262 -13.73 29.23 10.30
N ALA A 263 -13.28 30.44 10.62
CA ALA A 263 -13.57 31.65 9.84
C ALA A 263 -12.84 31.65 8.49
N ASP A 264 -11.57 31.23 8.44
CA ASP A 264 -10.80 31.13 7.18
C ASP A 264 -11.45 30.12 6.23
N ALA A 265 -11.84 28.95 6.74
CA ALA A 265 -12.52 27.93 5.94
C ALA A 265 -13.90 28.41 5.43
N LYS A 266 -14.64 29.22 6.22
CA LYS A 266 -15.91 29.82 5.78
C LYS A 266 -15.70 30.82 4.64
N ALA A 267 -14.73 31.72 4.78
CA ALA A 267 -14.40 32.68 3.73
C ALA A 267 -14.02 31.97 2.42
N LEU A 268 -13.26 30.89 2.51
CA LEU A 268 -12.88 30.11 1.33
C LEU A 268 -14.07 29.42 0.65
N VAL A 269 -15.06 28.96 1.43
CA VAL A 269 -16.33 28.44 0.89
C VAL A 269 -17.13 29.56 0.21
N GLU A 270 -17.18 30.76 0.79
CA GLU A 270 -17.81 31.94 0.17
C GLU A 270 -17.18 32.23 -1.19
N GLU A 271 -15.84 32.28 -1.27
CA GLU A 271 -15.11 32.53 -2.51
C GLU A 271 -15.30 31.44 -3.58
N LEU A 272 -15.44 30.18 -3.15
CA LEU A 272 -15.74 29.06 -4.05
C LEU A 272 -17.18 29.13 -4.58
N CYS A 273 -18.11 29.62 -3.76
CA CYS A 273 -19.51 29.82 -4.13
C CYS A 273 -19.73 30.97 -5.13
N GLU A 274 -18.85 31.98 -5.16
CA GLU A 274 -18.96 33.12 -6.09
C GLU A 274 -18.69 32.75 -7.56
N ASN A 275 -17.99 31.64 -7.83
CA ASN A 275 -17.53 31.23 -9.17
C ASN A 275 -18.27 29.99 -9.72
N ASP A 276 -19.57 29.86 -9.46
CA ASP A 276 -20.41 28.67 -9.74
C ASP A 276 -20.59 28.31 -11.25
N SER A 277 -20.15 29.16 -12.18
CA SER A 277 -20.47 29.02 -13.61
C SER A 277 -19.36 28.39 -14.49
N GLU A 278 -18.09 28.38 -14.07
CA GLU A 278 -16.98 27.76 -14.81
C GLU A 278 -15.90 27.20 -13.87
N VAL A 279 -15.47 25.95 -14.09
CA VAL A 279 -14.31 25.37 -13.40
C VAL A 279 -13.04 26.04 -13.91
N ARG A 280 -12.53 27.02 -13.16
CA ARG A 280 -11.24 27.68 -13.43
C ARG A 280 -10.12 27.04 -12.61
N VAL A 281 -8.88 27.21 -13.07
CA VAL A 281 -7.66 26.77 -12.35
C VAL A 281 -7.56 27.41 -10.96
N GLU A 282 -8.08 28.63 -10.81
CA GLU A 282 -8.18 29.31 -9.52
C GLU A 282 -9.11 28.58 -8.56
N SER A 283 -10.27 28.11 -9.03
CA SER A 283 -11.23 27.33 -8.22
C SER A 283 -10.64 26.01 -7.74
N THR A 284 -9.83 25.32 -8.55
CA THR A 284 -9.16 24.07 -8.13
C THR A 284 -8.08 24.33 -7.07
N THR A 285 -7.40 25.48 -7.16
CA THR A 285 -6.40 25.91 -6.16
C THR A 285 -7.07 26.23 -4.83
N LYS A 286 -8.18 26.99 -4.85
CA LYS A 286 -8.99 27.30 -3.66
C LYS A 286 -9.60 26.05 -3.01
N PHE A 287 -10.08 25.11 -3.82
CA PHE A 287 -10.59 23.84 -3.28
C PHE A 287 -9.47 23.01 -2.62
N SER A 288 -8.25 23.06 -3.16
CA SER A 288 -7.09 22.41 -2.53
C SER A 288 -6.73 23.06 -1.19
N GLN A 289 -6.81 24.40 -1.10
CA GLN A 289 -6.65 25.12 0.16
C GLN A 289 -7.73 24.73 1.19
N LEU A 290 -8.98 24.54 0.74
CA LEU A 290 -10.08 24.09 1.61
C LEU A 290 -9.79 22.72 2.19
N ILE A 291 -9.28 21.78 1.38
CA ILE A 291 -8.85 20.47 1.86
C ILE A 291 -7.75 20.61 2.91
N ASP A 292 -6.77 21.48 2.68
CA ASP A 292 -5.67 21.74 3.62
C ASP A 292 -6.12 22.42 4.92
N ASP A 293 -7.19 23.21 4.88
CA ASP A 293 -7.79 23.80 6.08
C ASP A 293 -8.56 22.74 6.86
N LEU A 294 -9.39 21.95 6.19
CA LEU A 294 -10.14 20.84 6.80
C LEU A 294 -9.22 19.79 7.45
N ARG A 295 -8.00 19.58 6.93
CA ARG A 295 -7.01 18.68 7.54
C ARG A 295 -6.58 19.11 8.95
N GLY A 296 -6.61 20.40 9.25
CA GLY A 296 -6.26 20.94 10.56
C GLY A 296 -7.44 21.04 11.53
N MET A 297 -8.67 20.80 11.06
CA MET A 297 -9.89 21.03 11.84
C MET A 297 -10.34 19.78 12.60
N THR A 298 -10.96 19.99 13.76
CA THR A 298 -11.61 18.96 14.56
C THR A 298 -12.94 18.52 13.95
N HIS A 299 -13.45 17.37 14.37
CA HIS A 299 -14.78 16.90 13.99
C HIS A 299 -15.89 17.95 14.23
N ALA A 300 -15.85 18.64 15.37
CA ALA A 300 -16.86 19.64 15.74
C ALA A 300 -16.84 20.83 14.78
N GLU A 301 -15.67 21.31 14.38
CA GLU A 301 -15.50 22.43 13.47
C GLU A 301 -15.92 22.07 12.04
N ILE A 302 -15.52 20.89 11.54
CA ILE A 302 -15.93 20.41 10.21
C ILE A 302 -17.47 20.24 10.18
N ARG A 303 -18.07 19.71 11.25
CA ARG A 303 -19.53 19.60 11.37
C ARG A 303 -20.22 20.96 11.38
N ALA A 304 -19.68 21.92 12.14
CA ALA A 304 -20.23 23.27 12.18
C ALA A 304 -20.15 23.96 10.81
N LEU A 305 -19.05 23.76 10.08
CA LEU A 305 -18.90 24.24 8.71
C LEU A 305 -19.95 23.58 7.80
N HIS A 306 -20.03 22.25 7.78
CA HIS A 306 -21.00 21.48 6.96
C HIS A 306 -22.46 21.92 7.18
N GLN A 307 -22.85 22.18 8.44
CA GLN A 307 -24.19 22.63 8.79
C GLN A 307 -24.48 24.09 8.38
N HIS A 308 -23.44 24.93 8.34
CA HIS A 308 -23.56 26.35 8.02
C HIS A 308 -23.45 26.64 6.51
N SER A 309 -22.68 25.83 5.77
CA SER A 309 -22.45 26.03 4.33
C SER A 309 -23.71 26.13 3.44
N PRO A 310 -24.85 25.48 3.73
CA PRO A 310 -26.11 25.73 3.01
C PRO A 310 -26.59 27.18 3.05
N SER A 311 -26.28 27.91 4.12
CA SER A 311 -26.61 29.34 4.23
C SER A 311 -25.65 30.27 3.49
N ILE A 312 -24.45 29.78 3.17
CA ILE A 312 -23.47 30.48 2.33
C ILE A 312 -23.93 30.42 0.86
N CYS A 313 -24.14 29.20 0.34
CA CYS A 313 -24.70 28.99 -0.98
C CYS A 313 -25.34 27.60 -1.14
N ARG A 314 -26.15 27.42 -2.20
CA ARG A 314 -26.88 26.16 -2.46
C ARG A 314 -25.98 24.93 -2.55
N HIS A 315 -24.77 25.07 -3.11
CA HIS A 315 -23.79 23.99 -3.27
C HIS A 315 -22.75 23.95 -2.14
N GLY A 316 -22.80 24.86 -1.17
CA GLY A 316 -21.76 24.98 -0.13
C GLY A 316 -21.60 23.70 0.69
N GLN A 317 -22.70 23.02 1.00
CA GLN A 317 -22.66 21.73 1.68
C GLN A 317 -21.99 20.64 0.85
N GLN A 318 -22.25 20.63 -0.47
CA GLN A 318 -21.67 19.66 -1.41
C GLN A 318 -20.16 19.85 -1.54
N LEU A 319 -19.67 21.10 -1.50
CA LEU A 319 -18.22 21.37 -1.49
C LEU A 319 -17.52 20.72 -0.30
N ILE A 320 -18.12 20.79 0.89
CA ILE A 320 -17.57 20.12 2.08
C ILE A 320 -17.62 18.60 1.89
N GLU A 321 -18.77 18.07 1.46
CA GLU A 321 -18.99 16.64 1.23
C GLU A 321 -18.03 16.03 0.19
N ASP A 322 -17.69 16.76 -0.86
CA ASP A 322 -16.74 16.35 -1.89
C ASP A 322 -15.29 16.41 -1.38
N ALA A 323 -14.98 17.27 -0.41
CA ALA A 323 -13.65 17.37 0.20
C ALA A 323 -13.39 16.26 1.24
N LEU A 324 -14.40 15.84 2.01
CA LEU A 324 -14.25 14.90 3.13
C LEU A 324 -13.42 13.63 2.83
N PRO A 325 -13.63 12.93 1.69
CA PRO A 325 -12.89 11.70 1.40
C PRO A 325 -11.39 11.92 1.12
N VAL A 326 -11.02 13.14 0.69
CA VAL A 326 -9.64 13.53 0.35
C VAL A 326 -8.89 14.06 1.57
N VAL A 327 -9.60 14.66 2.53
CA VAL A 327 -9.03 15.19 3.78
C VAL A 327 -8.32 14.09 4.58
N SER A 328 -8.92 12.89 4.68
CA SER A 328 -8.32 11.71 5.30
C SER A 328 -7.85 11.91 6.76
N THR A 329 -8.62 12.64 7.58
CA THR A 329 -8.36 12.84 9.02
C THR A 329 -9.40 12.15 9.90
N ALA A 330 -9.13 12.00 11.20
CA ALA A 330 -10.11 11.46 12.14
C ALA A 330 -11.39 12.32 12.15
N GLY A 331 -11.25 13.64 12.09
CA GLY A 331 -12.39 14.58 12.01
C GLY A 331 -13.26 14.37 10.77
N SER A 332 -12.65 14.23 9.59
CA SER A 332 -13.41 14.02 8.35
C SER A 332 -14.06 12.65 8.29
N LEU A 333 -13.33 11.60 8.71
CA LEU A 333 -13.85 10.22 8.77
C LEU A 333 -15.02 10.10 9.76
N ASN A 334 -14.96 10.82 10.88
CA ASN A 334 -16.04 10.83 11.87
C ASN A 334 -17.32 11.43 11.29
N LEU A 335 -17.23 12.60 10.65
CA LEU A 335 -18.39 13.20 10.00
C LEU A 335 -18.95 12.31 8.89
N MET A 336 -18.08 11.71 8.07
CA MET A 336 -18.51 10.75 7.03
C MET A 336 -19.27 9.56 7.63
N THR A 337 -18.75 8.99 8.71
CA THR A 337 -19.33 7.83 9.40
C THR A 337 -20.70 8.18 9.97
N ASP A 338 -20.81 9.30 10.69
CA ASP A 338 -22.07 9.77 11.27
C ASP A 338 -23.14 9.98 10.19
N LEU A 339 -22.80 10.65 9.09
CA LEU A 339 -23.74 10.89 7.99
C LEU A 339 -24.21 9.60 7.31
N ILE A 340 -23.33 8.59 7.19
CA ILE A 340 -23.67 7.28 6.62
C ILE A 340 -24.56 6.48 7.57
N VAL A 341 -24.18 6.40 8.85
CA VAL A 341 -24.92 5.64 9.88
C VAL A 341 -26.31 6.24 10.12
N ASP A 342 -26.40 7.57 10.18
CA ASP A 342 -27.67 8.31 10.33
C ASP A 342 -28.56 8.27 9.07
N GLY A 343 -28.05 7.79 7.93
CA GLY A 343 -28.79 7.78 6.67
C GLY A 343 -29.04 9.18 6.08
N LYS A 344 -28.17 10.15 6.39
CA LYS A 344 -28.27 11.55 5.93
C LYS A 344 -27.71 11.77 4.53
N VAL A 345 -27.00 10.78 3.97
CA VAL A 345 -26.47 10.81 2.61
C VAL A 345 -27.11 9.75 1.74
N THR A 346 -27.19 10.00 0.43
CA THR A 346 -27.69 9.02 -0.53
C THR A 346 -26.79 7.79 -0.62
N ASP A 347 -27.35 6.63 -1.00
CA ASP A 347 -26.58 5.40 -1.26
C ASP A 347 -25.39 5.66 -2.19
N ARG A 348 -25.54 6.51 -3.21
CA ARG A 348 -24.47 6.84 -4.15
C ARG A 348 -23.30 7.51 -3.44
N VAL A 349 -23.58 8.57 -2.66
CA VAL A 349 -22.57 9.33 -1.91
C VAL A 349 -21.87 8.43 -0.88
N ALA A 350 -22.64 7.70 -0.08
CA ALA A 350 -22.11 6.76 0.91
C ALA A 350 -21.16 5.74 0.25
N ASN A 351 -21.56 5.15 -0.88
CA ASN A 351 -20.74 4.16 -1.56
C ASN A 351 -19.47 4.74 -2.18
N THR A 352 -19.49 5.98 -2.68
CA THR A 352 -18.29 6.68 -3.16
C THR A 352 -17.32 6.97 -2.01
N TRP A 353 -17.83 7.46 -0.88
CA TRP A 353 -17.04 7.72 0.32
C TRP A 353 -16.38 6.45 0.87
N LEU A 354 -17.13 5.36 0.99
CA LEU A 354 -16.61 4.06 1.42
C LEU A 354 -15.54 3.51 0.47
N LEU A 355 -15.63 3.81 -0.83
CA LEU A 355 -14.60 3.44 -1.80
C LEU A 355 -13.29 4.18 -1.51
N ALA A 356 -13.37 5.49 -1.25
CA ALA A 356 -12.20 6.33 -0.96
C ALA A 356 -11.43 5.87 0.29
N LEU A 357 -12.12 5.32 1.31
CA LEU A 357 -11.48 4.76 2.51
C LEU A 357 -10.51 3.61 2.20
N ASN A 358 -10.65 2.93 1.05
CA ASN A 358 -9.69 1.92 0.62
C ASN A 358 -8.32 2.50 0.24
N PHE A 359 -8.21 3.82 0.11
CA PHE A 359 -6.99 4.52 -0.29
C PHE A 359 -6.47 5.48 0.77
N ILE A 360 -6.99 5.42 2.00
CA ILE A 360 -6.52 6.26 3.09
C ILE A 360 -5.01 6.02 3.33
N PRO A 361 -4.18 7.08 3.39
CA PRO A 361 -2.73 6.93 3.44
C PRO A 361 -2.23 6.48 4.82
N SER A 362 -2.87 6.94 5.88
CA SER A 362 -2.48 6.74 7.28
C SER A 362 -3.72 6.51 8.12
N VAL A 363 -3.65 5.55 9.06
CA VAL A 363 -4.73 5.26 10.00
C VAL A 363 -4.15 5.19 11.40
N ASP A 364 -4.61 6.07 12.28
CA ASP A 364 -4.34 6.00 13.72
C ASP A 364 -5.43 5.19 14.45
N GLN A 365 -5.26 5.02 15.77
CA GLN A 365 -6.20 4.24 16.58
C GLN A 365 -7.59 4.90 16.67
N GLU A 366 -7.67 6.23 16.64
CA GLU A 366 -8.95 6.95 16.68
C GLU A 366 -9.75 6.72 15.39
N MET A 367 -9.09 6.84 14.24
CA MET A 367 -9.67 6.54 12.93
C MET A 367 -10.19 5.10 12.86
N LEU A 368 -9.45 4.13 13.41
CA LEU A 368 -9.89 2.74 13.46
C LEU A 368 -11.17 2.59 14.31
N ARG A 369 -11.23 3.24 15.48
CA ARG A 369 -12.41 3.25 16.35
C ARG A 369 -13.62 3.90 15.66
N ILE A 370 -13.40 4.96 14.88
CA ILE A 370 -14.47 5.57 14.09
C ILE A 370 -14.94 4.60 12.99
N ALA A 371 -14.00 3.97 12.27
CA ALA A 371 -14.31 3.05 11.19
C ALA A 371 -15.04 1.78 11.66
N SER A 372 -14.88 1.34 12.92
CA SER A 372 -15.67 0.22 13.46
C SER A 372 -17.17 0.55 13.50
N GLY A 373 -17.55 1.81 13.67
CA GLY A 373 -18.94 2.28 13.59
C GLY A 373 -19.60 2.01 12.23
N LEU A 374 -18.82 1.88 11.15
CA LEU A 374 -19.35 1.49 9.83
C LEU A 374 -19.94 0.08 9.82
N LEU A 375 -19.61 -0.77 10.80
CA LEU A 375 -20.18 -2.10 10.94
C LEU A 375 -21.65 -2.06 11.42
N GLU A 376 -22.11 -0.93 11.97
CA GLU A 376 -23.48 -0.71 12.46
C GLU A 376 -24.46 -0.24 11.38
N VAL A 377 -23.98 0.05 10.17
CA VAL A 377 -24.82 0.50 9.05
C VAL A 377 -25.93 -0.52 8.75
N ARG A 378 -27.18 -0.07 8.92
CA ARG A 378 -28.37 -0.94 8.77
C ARG A 378 -28.85 -1.07 7.33
N ASN A 379 -28.65 -0.04 6.49
CA ASN A 379 -29.09 -0.05 5.10
C ASN A 379 -28.38 -1.17 4.30
N PRO A 380 -29.10 -2.22 3.83
CA PRO A 380 -28.47 -3.35 3.14
C PRO A 380 -27.72 -2.97 1.85
N ALA A 381 -28.11 -1.88 1.19
CA ALA A 381 -27.47 -1.39 -0.02
C ALA A 381 -26.04 -0.86 0.25
N VAL A 382 -25.80 -0.33 1.45
CA VAL A 382 -24.55 0.30 1.88
C VAL A 382 -23.74 -0.59 2.83
N ALA A 383 -24.39 -1.31 3.73
CA ALA A 383 -23.78 -2.13 4.80
C ALA A 383 -22.71 -3.11 4.30
N THR A 384 -22.89 -3.61 3.07
CA THR A 384 -21.92 -4.48 2.41
C THR A 384 -20.59 -3.77 2.16
N ARG A 385 -20.63 -2.57 1.57
CA ARG A 385 -19.42 -1.78 1.27
C ARG A 385 -18.82 -1.20 2.54
N ALA A 386 -19.67 -0.84 3.50
CA ALA A 386 -19.23 -0.37 4.81
C ALA A 386 -18.33 -1.39 5.51
N ARG A 387 -18.72 -2.67 5.50
CA ARG A 387 -17.90 -3.77 6.05
C ARG A 387 -16.60 -4.00 5.28
N LEU A 388 -16.62 -3.92 3.94
CA LEU A 388 -15.40 -4.03 3.12
C LEU A 388 -14.41 -2.90 3.40
N ALA A 389 -14.91 -1.67 3.56
CA ALA A 389 -14.14 -0.48 3.89
C ALA A 389 -13.55 -0.56 5.30
N ALA A 390 -14.34 -0.97 6.31
CA ALA A 390 -13.86 -1.20 7.67
C ALA A 390 -12.69 -2.21 7.70
N GLY A 391 -12.81 -3.32 6.95
CA GLY A 391 -11.71 -4.27 6.79
C GLY A 391 -10.48 -3.64 6.12
N ALA A 392 -10.65 -2.80 5.11
CA ALA A 392 -9.52 -2.11 4.46
C ALA A 392 -8.81 -1.10 5.36
N VAL A 393 -9.56 -0.38 6.21
CA VAL A 393 -9.02 0.54 7.23
C VAL A 393 -8.25 -0.23 8.29
N LEU A 394 -8.80 -1.35 8.79
CA LEU A 394 -8.11 -2.23 9.74
C LEU A 394 -6.79 -2.77 9.19
N TYR A 395 -6.77 -3.19 7.92
CA TYR A 395 -5.53 -3.62 7.27
C TYR A 395 -4.49 -2.49 7.21
N GLN A 396 -4.92 -1.27 6.86
CA GLN A 396 -4.03 -0.12 6.78
C GLN A 396 -3.43 0.20 8.15
N TYR A 397 -4.24 0.18 9.21
CA TYR A 397 -3.79 0.34 10.59
C TYR A 397 -2.76 -0.72 10.97
N CYS A 398 -3.05 -2.01 10.75
CA CYS A 398 -2.15 -3.10 11.11
C CYS A 398 -0.81 -3.11 10.35
N ARG A 399 -0.77 -2.56 9.14
CA ARG A 399 0.50 -2.40 8.41
C ARG A 399 1.41 -1.33 9.01
N GLN A 400 0.83 -0.34 9.68
CA GLN A 400 1.56 0.80 10.24
C GLN A 400 1.95 0.59 11.70
N HIS A 401 1.36 -0.43 12.36
CA HIS A 401 1.55 -0.71 13.77
C HIS A 401 2.03 -2.15 13.97
N GLU A 402 3.29 -2.32 14.35
CA GLU A 402 3.96 -3.65 14.47
C GLU A 402 3.24 -4.63 15.41
N LYS A 403 2.54 -4.13 16.44
CA LYS A 403 1.86 -4.93 17.47
C LYS A 403 0.34 -4.97 17.29
N CYS A 404 -0.15 -4.86 16.05
CA CYS A 404 -1.58 -4.87 15.77
C CYS A 404 -2.30 -6.15 16.26
N ASP A 405 -1.58 -7.28 16.30
CA ASP A 405 -2.05 -8.56 16.82
C ASP A 405 -2.37 -8.55 18.34
N ARG A 406 -1.94 -7.51 19.05
CA ARG A 406 -2.17 -7.31 20.49
C ARG A 406 -2.96 -6.04 20.80
N ASP A 407 -3.31 -5.25 19.79
CA ASP A 407 -4.12 -4.04 19.98
C ASP A 407 -5.59 -4.42 20.19
N SER A 408 -6.17 -3.97 21.30
CA SER A 408 -7.54 -4.33 21.67
C SER A 408 -8.57 -3.80 20.68
N VAL A 409 -8.37 -2.60 20.14
CA VAL A 409 -9.31 -1.98 19.18
C VAL A 409 -9.27 -2.74 17.86
N ALA A 410 -8.09 -3.13 17.39
CA ALA A 410 -7.92 -3.94 16.19
C ALA A 410 -8.56 -5.32 16.32
N LEU A 411 -8.32 -6.01 17.44
CA LEU A 411 -8.90 -7.33 17.73
C LEU A 411 -10.42 -7.27 17.84
N GLU A 412 -10.95 -6.28 18.57
CA GLU A 412 -12.40 -6.07 18.72
C GLU A 412 -13.05 -5.75 17.36
N THR A 413 -12.44 -4.87 16.58
CA THR A 413 -12.94 -4.53 15.23
C THR A 413 -12.98 -5.76 14.34
N MET A 414 -11.95 -6.62 14.40
CA MET A 414 -11.91 -7.86 13.63
C MET A 414 -13.01 -8.83 14.07
N GLU A 415 -13.23 -9.00 15.37
CA GLU A 415 -14.28 -9.86 15.92
C GLU A 415 -15.67 -9.39 15.50
N GLN A 416 -15.96 -8.09 15.63
CA GLN A 416 -17.22 -7.49 15.16
C GLN A 416 -17.41 -7.67 13.65
N LEU A 417 -16.32 -7.54 12.88
CA LEU A 417 -16.34 -7.67 11.42
C LEU A 417 -16.72 -9.10 11.00
N VAL A 418 -16.18 -10.13 11.64
CA VAL A 418 -16.42 -11.55 11.29
C VAL A 418 -17.62 -12.19 11.98
N ARG A 419 -18.21 -11.54 12.99
CA ARG A 419 -19.38 -12.06 13.73
C ARG A 419 -20.49 -12.68 12.86
N PRO A 420 -20.84 -12.14 11.67
CA PRO A 420 -21.84 -12.75 10.81
C PRO A 420 -21.50 -14.15 10.24
N LEU A 421 -20.26 -14.62 10.31
CA LEU A 421 -19.85 -15.94 9.82
C LEU A 421 -20.37 -17.09 10.70
N GLY A 422 -20.65 -16.81 11.98
CA GLY A 422 -20.94 -17.87 12.94
C GLY A 422 -19.74 -18.80 13.14
N ALA A 423 -20.00 -20.06 13.48
CA ALA A 423 -18.94 -21.05 13.72
C ALA A 423 -18.38 -21.66 12.42
N ASP A 424 -19.25 -21.89 11.43
CA ASP A 424 -18.93 -22.70 10.24
C ASP A 424 -19.51 -22.13 8.94
N CYS A 425 -19.83 -20.84 8.87
CA CYS A 425 -20.35 -20.17 7.65
C CYS A 425 -21.66 -20.73 7.09
N ARG A 426 -22.47 -21.44 7.90
CA ARG A 426 -23.80 -21.92 7.47
C ARG A 426 -24.69 -20.76 7.05
N ALA A 427 -25.38 -20.93 5.92
CA ALA A 427 -26.40 -20.04 5.44
C ALA A 427 -27.64 -20.84 5.03
N ASN A 428 -28.82 -20.40 5.47
CA ASN A 428 -30.09 -21.07 5.19
C ASN A 428 -30.91 -20.34 4.10
N SER A 429 -30.44 -19.19 3.63
CA SER A 429 -31.07 -18.40 2.58
C SER A 429 -30.03 -17.74 1.66
N GLU A 430 -30.45 -17.36 0.45
CA GLU A 430 -29.58 -16.64 -0.50
C GLU A 430 -29.07 -15.30 0.09
N GLU A 431 -29.88 -14.63 0.91
CA GLU A 431 -29.48 -13.38 1.56
C GLU A 431 -28.39 -13.60 2.63
N GLU A 432 -28.57 -14.60 3.49
CA GLU A 432 -27.57 -14.99 4.50
C GLU A 432 -26.27 -15.41 3.82
N GLU A 433 -26.36 -16.18 2.74
CA GLU A 433 -25.19 -16.63 2.02
C GLU A 433 -24.42 -15.46 1.37
N ARG A 434 -25.14 -14.51 0.77
CA ARG A 434 -24.54 -13.27 0.27
C ARG A 434 -23.83 -12.52 1.40
N LYS A 435 -24.44 -12.46 2.60
CA LYS A 435 -23.85 -11.81 3.78
C LYS A 435 -22.57 -12.54 4.24
N VAL A 436 -22.57 -13.87 4.26
CA VAL A 436 -21.39 -14.70 4.59
C VAL A 436 -20.27 -14.44 3.59
N LEU A 437 -20.52 -14.55 2.28
CA LEU A 437 -19.52 -14.32 1.23
C LEU A 437 -18.87 -12.93 1.32
N LEU A 438 -19.66 -11.90 1.60
CA LEU A 438 -19.15 -10.54 1.75
C LEU A 438 -18.34 -10.37 3.03
N THR A 439 -18.73 -11.04 4.10
CA THR A 439 -18.00 -11.04 5.37
C THR A 439 -16.64 -11.74 5.22
N LEU A 440 -16.58 -12.87 4.50
CA LEU A 440 -15.32 -13.55 4.15
C LEU A 440 -14.38 -12.63 3.35
N ARG A 441 -14.92 -11.89 2.37
CA ARG A 441 -14.14 -10.91 1.59
C ARG A 441 -13.61 -9.77 2.46
N ALA A 442 -14.42 -9.28 3.40
CA ALA A 442 -14.02 -8.25 4.35
C ALA A 442 -12.94 -8.75 5.31
N ALA A 443 -13.06 -9.98 5.81
CA ALA A 443 -12.02 -10.62 6.64
C ALA A 443 -10.69 -10.71 5.89
N GLY A 444 -10.76 -11.12 4.61
CA GLY A 444 -9.58 -11.11 3.77
C GLY A 444 -9.08 -9.72 3.37
N ASN A 445 -9.92 -8.67 3.38
CA ASN A 445 -9.45 -7.28 3.27
C ASN A 445 -8.66 -6.89 4.52
N ALA A 446 -9.16 -7.22 5.71
CA ALA A 446 -8.55 -6.91 7.01
C ALA A 446 -7.18 -7.54 7.21
N GLY A 447 -7.00 -8.80 6.81
CA GLY A 447 -5.69 -9.47 6.88
C GLY A 447 -5.18 -9.77 8.31
N LEU A 448 -5.89 -9.32 9.35
CA LEU A 448 -5.61 -9.68 10.74
C LEU A 448 -6.07 -11.13 10.97
N SER A 449 -5.23 -11.94 11.62
CA SER A 449 -5.45 -13.38 11.77
C SER A 449 -5.41 -13.86 13.22
N PRO A 450 -6.34 -13.40 14.09
CA PRO A 450 -6.49 -13.97 15.42
C PRO A 450 -6.81 -15.47 15.32
N PRO A 451 -6.36 -16.31 16.28
CA PRO A 451 -6.60 -17.75 16.24
C PRO A 451 -8.07 -18.14 16.04
N SER A 452 -9.00 -17.46 16.74
CA SER A 452 -10.44 -17.68 16.60
C SER A 452 -10.95 -17.47 15.18
N VAL A 453 -10.46 -16.45 14.48
CA VAL A 453 -10.83 -16.18 13.08
C VAL A 453 -10.28 -17.27 12.16
N VAL A 454 -9.02 -17.68 12.38
CA VAL A 454 -8.39 -18.75 11.59
C VAL A 454 -9.18 -20.05 11.74
N ASP A 455 -9.60 -20.39 12.95
CA ASP A 455 -10.39 -21.59 13.24
C ASP A 455 -11.77 -21.54 12.56
N THR A 456 -12.49 -20.42 12.68
CA THR A 456 -13.77 -20.23 11.95
C THR A 456 -13.59 -20.40 10.44
N LEU A 457 -12.57 -19.79 9.85
CA LEU A 457 -12.34 -19.91 8.41
C LEU A 457 -12.00 -21.34 8.00
N ASN A 458 -11.25 -22.08 8.81
CA ASN A 458 -10.98 -23.50 8.58
C ASN A 458 -12.27 -24.32 8.57
N GLU A 459 -13.14 -24.14 9.58
CA GLU A 459 -14.43 -24.81 9.63
C GLU A 459 -15.30 -24.48 8.41
N CYS A 460 -15.30 -23.22 7.95
CA CYS A 460 -16.06 -22.79 6.78
C CYS A 460 -15.73 -23.57 5.50
N PHE A 461 -14.45 -23.87 5.23
CA PHE A 461 -14.10 -24.64 4.02
C PHE A 461 -14.01 -26.15 4.25
N MET A 462 -13.90 -26.61 5.49
CA MET A 462 -13.91 -28.03 5.84
C MET A 462 -15.33 -28.62 5.91
N SER A 463 -16.33 -27.81 6.27
CA SER A 463 -17.73 -28.24 6.34
C SER A 463 -18.24 -28.74 4.99
N ARG A 464 -18.79 -29.96 4.95
CA ARG A 464 -19.37 -30.55 3.73
C ARG A 464 -20.70 -29.93 3.33
N ASP A 465 -21.40 -29.31 4.28
CA ASP A 465 -22.70 -28.68 4.06
C ASP A 465 -22.57 -27.35 3.30
N ASN A 466 -21.39 -26.73 3.33
CA ASN A 466 -21.16 -25.46 2.67
C ASN A 466 -20.96 -25.62 1.15
N PRO A 467 -21.59 -24.77 0.33
CA PRO A 467 -21.39 -24.78 -1.11
C PRO A 467 -19.97 -24.34 -1.48
N ALA A 468 -19.48 -24.80 -2.64
CA ALA A 468 -18.13 -24.56 -3.12
C ALA A 468 -17.73 -23.07 -3.08
N ARG A 469 -18.67 -22.16 -3.37
CA ARG A 469 -18.40 -20.71 -3.33
C ARG A 469 -18.06 -20.17 -1.94
N ILE A 470 -18.69 -20.67 -0.87
CA ILE A 470 -18.34 -20.30 0.51
C ILE A 470 -16.96 -20.84 0.85
N LYS A 471 -16.69 -22.11 0.51
CA LYS A 471 -15.39 -22.74 0.74
C LYS A 471 -14.24 -21.99 0.05
N VAL A 472 -14.41 -21.66 -1.24
CA VAL A 472 -13.42 -20.88 -2.01
C VAL A 472 -13.23 -19.50 -1.38
N ALA A 473 -14.30 -18.79 -1.04
CA ALA A 473 -14.20 -17.47 -0.41
C ALA A 473 -13.51 -17.52 0.97
N ALA A 474 -13.71 -18.59 1.73
CA ALA A 474 -13.04 -18.79 3.02
C ALA A 474 -11.54 -19.06 2.85
N ILE A 475 -11.13 -19.86 1.86
CA ILE A 475 -9.72 -20.05 1.50
C ILE A 475 -9.10 -18.74 1.01
N GLU A 476 -9.82 -17.96 0.18
CA GLU A 476 -9.35 -16.66 -0.31
C GLU A 476 -9.21 -15.60 0.79
N ALA A 477 -9.89 -15.75 1.94
CA ALA A 477 -9.76 -14.84 3.07
C ALA A 477 -8.33 -14.85 3.66
N PHE A 478 -7.59 -15.96 3.52
CA PHE A 478 -6.20 -16.08 3.98
C PHE A 478 -5.19 -15.28 3.14
N ARG A 479 -5.61 -14.59 2.06
CA ARG A 479 -4.69 -13.98 1.08
C ARG A 479 -3.70 -12.96 1.63
N ARG A 480 -4.04 -12.31 2.74
CA ARG A 480 -3.22 -11.30 3.42
C ARG A 480 -2.71 -11.75 4.78
N PHE A 481 -3.03 -12.97 5.18
CA PHE A 481 -2.58 -13.51 6.46
C PHE A 481 -1.09 -13.85 6.39
N SER A 482 -0.39 -13.63 7.49
CA SER A 482 1.04 -13.96 7.59
C SER A 482 1.32 -15.41 7.19
N CYS A 483 2.49 -15.65 6.62
CA CYS A 483 2.96 -17.01 6.32
C CYS A 483 3.24 -17.84 7.59
N THR A 484 3.27 -17.21 8.78
CA THR A 484 3.33 -17.92 10.07
C THR A 484 2.03 -18.64 10.45
N VAL A 485 0.89 -18.25 9.85
CA VAL A 485 -0.40 -18.90 10.07
C VAL A 485 -0.39 -20.31 9.49
N ARG A 486 -0.81 -21.31 10.27
CA ARG A 486 -0.86 -22.70 9.81
C ARG A 486 -1.89 -22.88 8.68
N ARG A 487 -1.54 -23.64 7.66
CA ARG A 487 -2.37 -23.94 6.49
C ARG A 487 -2.62 -25.44 6.30
N ASP A 488 -2.51 -26.23 7.37
CA ASP A 488 -2.61 -27.69 7.34
C ASP A 488 -3.95 -28.19 6.76
N PHE A 489 -5.05 -27.50 7.06
CA PHE A 489 -6.38 -27.85 6.54
C PHE A 489 -6.47 -27.68 5.02
N MET A 490 -5.77 -26.69 4.43
CA MET A 490 -5.71 -26.54 2.97
C MET A 490 -4.96 -27.71 2.31
N ARG A 491 -3.94 -28.27 2.99
CA ARG A 491 -3.26 -29.49 2.51
C ARG A 491 -4.20 -30.69 2.46
N ALA A 492 -5.09 -30.82 3.44
CA ALA A 492 -6.10 -31.89 3.48
C ALA A 492 -7.10 -31.74 2.31
N VAL A 493 -7.66 -30.54 2.13
CA VAL A 493 -8.59 -30.22 1.03
C VAL A 493 -7.94 -30.46 -0.33
N PHE A 494 -6.71 -29.98 -0.54
CA PHE A 494 -6.01 -30.16 -1.81
C PHE A 494 -5.83 -31.64 -2.18
N ARG A 495 -5.55 -32.50 -1.21
CA ARG A 495 -5.34 -33.95 -1.41
C ARG A 495 -6.63 -34.75 -1.56
N ASP A 496 -7.78 -34.23 -1.14
CA ASP A 496 -9.06 -34.94 -1.21
C ASP A 496 -9.62 -34.96 -2.64
N MET A 497 -9.48 -36.09 -3.33
CA MET A 497 -9.99 -36.25 -4.70
C MET A 497 -11.52 -36.25 -4.82
N ALA A 498 -12.25 -36.40 -3.71
CA ALA A 498 -13.71 -36.34 -3.70
C ALA A 498 -14.24 -34.89 -3.66
N GLU A 499 -13.41 -33.93 -3.29
CA GLU A 499 -13.78 -32.52 -3.22
C GLU A 499 -13.82 -31.87 -4.63
N ASP A 500 -14.63 -30.82 -4.78
CA ASP A 500 -14.77 -30.11 -6.05
C ASP A 500 -13.43 -29.54 -6.53
N SER A 501 -13.15 -29.66 -7.83
CA SER A 501 -11.90 -29.18 -8.43
C SER A 501 -11.68 -27.69 -8.18
N GLU A 502 -12.74 -26.87 -8.12
CA GLU A 502 -12.65 -25.44 -7.80
C GLU A 502 -12.06 -25.22 -6.40
N VAL A 503 -12.54 -25.97 -5.41
CA VAL A 503 -12.12 -25.86 -4.00
C VAL A 503 -10.70 -26.39 -3.81
N ARG A 504 -10.37 -27.52 -4.46
CA ARG A 504 -9.01 -28.10 -4.42
C ARG A 504 -7.97 -27.16 -5.05
N ILE A 505 -8.30 -26.53 -6.18
CA ILE A 505 -7.44 -25.53 -6.83
C ILE A 505 -7.29 -24.29 -5.94
N ALA A 506 -8.37 -23.80 -5.32
CA ALA A 506 -8.29 -22.70 -4.36
C ALA A 506 -7.37 -23.03 -3.18
N ALA A 507 -7.47 -24.25 -2.62
CA ALA A 507 -6.61 -24.71 -1.54
C ALA A 507 -5.13 -24.77 -1.97
N TYR A 508 -4.85 -25.28 -3.17
CA TYR A 508 -3.51 -25.26 -3.77
C TYR A 508 -2.95 -23.84 -3.88
N LEU A 509 -3.71 -22.89 -4.44
CA LEU A 509 -3.30 -21.49 -4.54
C LEU A 509 -3.08 -20.88 -3.14
N GLY A 510 -3.89 -21.25 -2.16
CA GLY A 510 -3.74 -20.85 -0.76
C GLY A 510 -2.42 -21.31 -0.13
N LEU A 511 -1.96 -22.52 -0.46
CA LEU A 511 -0.65 -23.06 -0.06
C LEU A 511 0.50 -22.34 -0.79
N MET A 512 0.39 -22.17 -2.09
CA MET A 512 1.44 -21.56 -2.94
C MET A 512 1.62 -20.05 -2.73
N ARG A 513 0.76 -19.40 -1.93
CA ARG A 513 1.01 -18.02 -1.45
C ARG A 513 2.16 -17.90 -0.47
N CYS A 514 2.41 -18.96 0.30
CA CYS A 514 3.51 -19.03 1.27
C CYS A 514 4.30 -20.32 1.00
N PRO A 515 4.95 -20.43 -0.18
CA PRO A 515 5.60 -21.66 -0.57
C PRO A 515 6.83 -21.90 0.33
N SER A 516 7.07 -23.17 0.64
CA SER A 516 8.26 -23.65 1.33
C SER A 516 8.68 -24.97 0.72
N HIS A 517 9.90 -25.46 1.02
CA HIS A 517 10.31 -26.80 0.59
C HIS A 517 9.32 -27.90 1.00
N GLN A 518 8.69 -27.77 2.18
CA GLN A 518 7.66 -28.70 2.63
C GLN A 518 6.41 -28.65 1.74
N GLU A 519 5.91 -27.45 1.43
CA GLU A 519 4.72 -27.30 0.58
C GLU A 519 5.00 -27.74 -0.86
N VAL A 520 6.15 -27.37 -1.43
CA VAL A 520 6.54 -27.78 -2.78
C VAL A 520 6.67 -29.31 -2.87
N GLY A 521 7.31 -29.94 -1.89
CA GLY A 521 7.41 -31.41 -1.82
C GLY A 521 6.05 -32.09 -1.70
N LEU A 522 5.14 -31.52 -0.90
CA LEU A 522 3.77 -31.99 -0.78
C LEU A 522 3.00 -31.89 -2.11
N VAL A 523 3.10 -30.74 -2.77
CA VAL A 523 2.42 -30.47 -4.04
C VAL A 523 2.92 -31.43 -5.11
N ARG A 524 4.24 -31.63 -5.20
CA ARG A 524 4.85 -32.62 -6.10
C ARG A 524 4.28 -34.02 -5.88
N ALA A 525 4.30 -34.51 -4.64
CA ALA A 525 3.82 -35.85 -4.32
C ALA A 525 2.32 -36.02 -4.60
N ALA A 526 1.52 -34.97 -4.40
CA ALA A 526 0.10 -34.97 -4.74
C ALA A 526 -0.10 -35.00 -6.25
N LEU A 527 0.66 -34.20 -7.01
CA LEU A 527 0.57 -34.11 -8.47
C LEU A 527 0.95 -35.44 -9.16
N GLU A 528 1.96 -36.14 -8.65
CA GLU A 528 2.37 -37.46 -9.17
C GLU A 528 1.23 -38.49 -9.09
N ARG A 529 0.39 -38.41 -8.05
CA ARG A 529 -0.74 -39.31 -7.81
C ARG A 529 -2.07 -38.78 -8.35
N GLU A 530 -2.11 -37.54 -8.83
CA GLU A 530 -3.33 -36.90 -9.31
C GLU A 530 -3.92 -37.63 -10.52
N GLN A 531 -5.24 -37.82 -10.48
CA GLN A 531 -6.04 -38.49 -11.51
C GLN A 531 -7.06 -37.55 -12.14
N VAL A 532 -7.42 -36.47 -11.45
CA VAL A 532 -8.35 -35.45 -11.94
C VAL A 532 -7.60 -34.45 -12.82
N ASN A 533 -7.79 -34.55 -14.14
CA ASN A 533 -7.14 -33.67 -15.11
C ASN A 533 -7.34 -32.17 -14.82
N GLN A 534 -8.48 -31.77 -14.24
CA GLN A 534 -8.71 -30.37 -13.89
C GLN A 534 -7.66 -29.85 -12.90
N VAL A 535 -7.45 -30.57 -11.80
CA VAL A 535 -6.47 -30.17 -10.77
C VAL A 535 -5.05 -30.36 -11.30
N GLY A 536 -4.77 -31.49 -11.95
CA GLY A 536 -3.45 -31.81 -12.46
C GLY A 536 -2.94 -30.81 -13.51
N SER A 537 -3.75 -30.48 -14.51
CA SER A 537 -3.39 -29.50 -15.54
C SER A 537 -3.19 -28.10 -14.97
N PHE A 538 -4.02 -27.69 -14.01
CA PHE A 538 -3.89 -26.38 -13.37
C PHE A 538 -2.59 -26.28 -12.55
N VAL A 539 -2.36 -27.25 -11.66
CA VAL A 539 -1.18 -27.27 -10.80
C VAL A 539 0.09 -27.31 -11.63
N TRP A 540 0.14 -28.20 -12.63
CA TRP A 540 1.31 -28.31 -13.52
C TRP A 540 1.57 -26.99 -14.26
N THR A 541 0.56 -26.39 -14.89
CA THR A 541 0.75 -25.12 -15.64
C THR A 541 1.18 -23.98 -14.72
N HIS A 542 0.60 -23.87 -13.53
CA HIS A 542 1.00 -22.84 -12.55
C HIS A 542 2.45 -23.02 -12.10
N LEU A 543 2.90 -24.25 -11.79
CA LEU A 543 4.29 -24.49 -11.36
C LEU A 543 5.30 -24.19 -12.48
N MET A 544 4.99 -24.55 -13.72
CA MET A 544 5.84 -24.22 -14.87
C MET A 544 5.92 -22.72 -15.09
N ASN A 545 4.79 -22.01 -15.05
CA ASN A 545 4.76 -20.56 -15.19
C ASN A 545 5.53 -19.86 -14.07
N LEU A 546 5.44 -20.35 -12.83
CA LEU A 546 6.26 -19.84 -11.72
C LEU A 546 7.76 -20.06 -11.95
N GLN A 547 8.17 -21.19 -12.54
CA GLN A 547 9.57 -21.45 -12.89
C GLN A 547 10.07 -20.52 -14.02
N GLU A 548 9.19 -20.12 -14.94
CA GLU A 548 9.55 -19.38 -16.15
C GLU A 548 9.30 -17.86 -16.07
N THR A 549 8.56 -17.36 -15.07
CA THR A 549 8.21 -15.93 -14.99
C THR A 549 9.43 -15.01 -15.05
N ALA A 550 9.27 -13.84 -15.67
CA ALA A 550 10.22 -12.75 -15.59
C ALA A 550 9.99 -11.85 -14.36
N SER A 551 9.02 -12.17 -13.51
CA SER A 551 8.63 -11.30 -12.40
C SER A 551 9.61 -11.36 -11.23
N PRO A 552 10.21 -10.22 -10.83
CA PRO A 552 11.30 -10.21 -9.86
C PRO A 552 10.89 -10.56 -8.42
N TYR A 553 9.62 -10.34 -8.04
CA TYR A 553 9.15 -10.70 -6.70
C TYR A 553 8.95 -12.23 -6.53
N GLN A 554 8.99 -13.00 -7.63
CA GLN A 554 8.81 -14.45 -7.61
C GLN A 554 10.14 -15.23 -7.63
N LEU A 555 11.29 -14.53 -7.62
CA LEU A 555 12.63 -15.16 -7.66
C LEU A 555 12.85 -16.19 -6.55
N GLU A 556 12.35 -15.94 -5.34
CA GLU A 556 12.45 -16.89 -4.23
C GLU A 556 11.69 -18.19 -4.54
N VAL A 557 10.48 -18.07 -5.09
CA VAL A 557 9.66 -19.22 -5.48
C VAL A 557 10.31 -19.99 -6.63
N GLN A 558 10.92 -19.30 -7.59
CA GLN A 558 11.71 -19.94 -8.65
C GLN A 558 12.85 -20.77 -8.07
N GLY A 559 13.59 -20.22 -7.09
CA GLY A 559 14.64 -20.95 -6.39
C GLY A 559 14.12 -22.22 -5.72
N LEU A 560 12.96 -22.17 -5.07
CA LEU A 560 12.31 -23.34 -4.46
C LEU A 560 11.88 -24.40 -5.50
N LEU A 561 11.57 -23.97 -6.72
CA LEU A 561 11.09 -24.83 -7.80
C LEU A 561 12.21 -25.27 -8.77
N ALA A 562 13.44 -24.78 -8.64
CA ALA A 562 14.52 -25.02 -9.61
C ALA A 562 14.83 -26.53 -9.84
N ASP A 563 14.76 -27.33 -8.77
CA ASP A 563 15.02 -28.78 -8.83
C ASP A 563 13.77 -29.61 -9.19
N LEU A 564 12.63 -28.95 -9.38
CA LEU A 564 11.35 -29.61 -9.59
C LEU A 564 11.19 -30.04 -11.05
N HIS A 565 11.49 -31.30 -11.32
CA HIS A 565 11.29 -31.92 -12.63
C HIS A 565 9.92 -32.58 -12.72
N LEU A 566 8.97 -31.93 -13.39
CA LEU A 566 7.61 -32.45 -13.58
C LEU A 566 7.39 -32.91 -15.02
N GLN A 567 7.15 -34.20 -15.20
CA GLN A 567 6.67 -34.72 -16.49
C GLN A 567 5.21 -34.34 -16.68
N ASN A 568 4.88 -33.76 -17.83
CA ASN A 568 3.49 -33.47 -18.16
C ASN A 568 2.76 -34.75 -18.56
N LYS A 569 1.88 -35.23 -17.70
CA LYS A 569 0.98 -36.37 -17.98
C LYS A 569 -0.48 -35.95 -18.21
N PHE A 570 -0.78 -34.66 -18.11
CA PHE A 570 -2.16 -34.15 -18.13
C PHE A 570 -2.51 -33.53 -19.48
N SER A 571 -3.80 -33.60 -19.84
CA SER A 571 -4.28 -32.95 -21.05
C SER A 571 -4.39 -31.45 -20.83
N ILE A 572 -3.74 -30.69 -21.69
CA ILE A 572 -3.63 -29.25 -21.58
C ILE A 572 -4.55 -28.54 -22.61
N ASP A 573 -5.71 -29.07 -22.97
CA ASP A 573 -6.64 -28.34 -23.85
C ASP A 573 -7.37 -27.22 -23.07
N THR A 574 -7.09 -25.96 -23.40
CA THR A 574 -7.66 -24.76 -22.74
C THR A 574 -9.17 -24.69 -22.81
N ARG A 575 -9.80 -25.38 -23.75
CA ARG A 575 -11.25 -25.36 -23.95
C ARG A 575 -11.99 -26.27 -22.97
N LYS A 576 -11.27 -27.15 -22.26
CA LYS A 576 -11.86 -28.22 -21.43
C LYS A 576 -11.23 -28.37 -20.06
N TYR A 577 -9.96 -28.00 -19.92
CA TYR A 577 -9.18 -28.23 -18.70
C TYR A 577 -8.70 -26.92 -18.07
N SER A 578 -8.70 -26.92 -16.74
CA SER A 578 -8.24 -25.82 -15.91
C SER A 578 -6.75 -25.59 -16.11
N ARG A 579 -6.36 -24.32 -16.15
CA ARG A 579 -4.98 -23.88 -16.43
C ARG A 579 -4.70 -22.52 -15.80
N ASN A 580 -3.43 -22.30 -15.49
CA ASN A 580 -2.88 -20.98 -15.24
C ASN A 580 -2.13 -20.49 -16.48
N PHE A 581 -2.24 -19.19 -16.77
CA PHE A 581 -1.51 -18.49 -17.81
C PHE A 581 -0.77 -17.34 -17.15
N GLU A 582 0.53 -17.24 -17.39
CA GLU A 582 1.35 -16.14 -16.90
C GLU A 582 2.05 -15.51 -18.09
N ILE A 583 2.01 -14.18 -18.15
CA ILE A 583 2.79 -13.40 -19.11
C ILE A 583 3.48 -12.32 -18.32
N SER A 584 4.80 -12.29 -18.38
CA SER A 584 5.62 -11.30 -17.69
C SER A 584 6.74 -10.76 -18.55
N GLY A 585 7.14 -9.53 -18.26
CA GLY A 585 8.30 -8.89 -18.83
C GLY A 585 8.90 -7.92 -17.84
N PHE A 586 10.21 -7.96 -17.67
CA PHE A 586 10.94 -7.09 -16.77
C PHE A 586 12.23 -6.60 -17.44
N ASN A 587 12.46 -5.30 -17.36
CA ASN A 587 13.66 -4.64 -17.84
C ASN A 587 14.51 -4.21 -16.63
N SER A 588 15.65 -4.86 -16.45
CA SER A 588 16.58 -4.59 -15.35
C SER A 588 17.34 -3.28 -15.48
N GLU A 589 17.47 -2.71 -16.68
CA GLU A 589 18.15 -1.42 -16.90
C GLU A 589 17.29 -0.26 -16.39
N TYR A 590 15.99 -0.30 -16.65
CA TYR A 590 15.03 0.71 -16.21
C TYR A 590 14.33 0.36 -14.89
N HIS A 591 14.57 -0.84 -14.36
CA HIS A 591 13.92 -1.36 -13.15
C HIS A 591 12.39 -1.36 -13.23
N VAL A 592 11.83 -1.63 -14.41
CA VAL A 592 10.38 -1.66 -14.65
C VAL A 592 9.95 -2.95 -15.31
N GLY A 593 8.76 -3.44 -14.94
CA GLY A 593 8.15 -4.61 -15.52
C GLY A 593 6.66 -4.69 -15.24
N ALA A 594 6.03 -5.66 -15.89
CA ALA A 594 4.64 -6.01 -15.66
C ALA A 594 4.46 -7.52 -15.77
N SER A 595 3.50 -8.05 -15.01
CA SER A 595 3.09 -9.43 -15.07
C SER A 595 1.57 -9.54 -15.02
N LEU A 596 1.00 -10.40 -15.87
CA LEU A 596 -0.40 -10.77 -15.90
C LEU A 596 -0.50 -12.27 -15.58
N ASP A 597 -1.02 -12.60 -14.41
CA ASP A 597 -1.35 -13.96 -13.99
C ASP A 597 -2.85 -14.21 -14.18
N SER A 598 -3.23 -15.27 -14.88
CA SER A 598 -4.64 -15.58 -15.17
C SER A 598 -4.97 -17.04 -14.89
N ASN A 599 -5.98 -17.26 -14.06
CA ASN A 599 -6.44 -18.56 -13.61
C ASN A 599 -7.78 -18.90 -14.26
N LEU A 600 -7.80 -19.95 -15.07
CA LEU A 600 -9.00 -20.51 -15.68
C LEU A 600 -9.33 -21.83 -15.01
N VAL A 601 -10.50 -21.91 -14.37
CA VAL A 601 -10.90 -23.08 -13.58
C VAL A 601 -12.19 -23.67 -14.14
N TYR A 602 -12.13 -24.94 -14.48
CA TYR A 602 -13.26 -25.78 -14.87
C TYR A 602 -13.64 -26.73 -13.74
N SER A 603 -14.93 -27.00 -13.64
CA SER A 603 -15.47 -28.06 -12.77
C SER A 603 -15.73 -29.30 -13.62
N SER A 604 -15.56 -30.49 -13.07
CA SER A 604 -15.96 -31.75 -13.73
C SER A 604 -17.46 -31.84 -14.02
N LYS A 605 -18.26 -30.95 -13.41
CA LYS A 605 -19.71 -30.85 -13.57
C LYS A 605 -20.18 -29.92 -14.69
N SER A 606 -19.28 -29.23 -15.40
CA SER A 606 -19.63 -28.27 -16.44
C SER A 606 -18.61 -28.24 -17.59
N TYR A 607 -19.08 -27.96 -18.80
CA TYR A 607 -18.20 -27.66 -19.96
C TYR A 607 -17.91 -26.16 -20.09
N ILE A 608 -18.53 -25.31 -19.27
CA ILE A 608 -18.22 -23.89 -19.16
C ILE A 608 -17.26 -23.72 -17.98
N PRO A 609 -16.22 -22.87 -18.09
CA PRO A 609 -15.37 -22.55 -16.96
C PRO A 609 -16.19 -22.08 -15.76
N ARG A 610 -15.90 -22.61 -14.58
CA ARG A 610 -16.53 -22.20 -13.33
C ARG A 610 -16.07 -20.81 -12.93
N SER A 611 -14.79 -20.51 -13.09
CA SER A 611 -14.23 -19.20 -12.78
C SER A 611 -13.05 -18.82 -13.66
N LEU A 612 -12.92 -17.51 -13.88
CA LEU A 612 -11.76 -16.86 -14.47
C LEU A 612 -11.32 -15.76 -13.51
N ASN A 613 -10.02 -15.69 -13.20
CA ASN A 613 -9.43 -14.62 -12.42
C ASN A 613 -8.16 -14.13 -13.12
N SER A 614 -7.99 -12.81 -13.26
CA SER A 614 -6.82 -12.20 -13.88
C SER A 614 -6.25 -11.12 -12.96
N ASN A 615 -4.96 -11.21 -12.70
CA ASN A 615 -4.19 -10.39 -11.77
C ASN A 615 -3.07 -9.66 -12.51
N LEU A 616 -3.16 -8.33 -12.56
CA LEU A 616 -2.15 -7.45 -13.11
C LEU A 616 -1.28 -6.89 -12.00
N THR A 617 0.02 -7.15 -12.08
CA THR A 617 1.03 -6.61 -11.16
C THR A 617 2.05 -5.81 -11.95
N LEU A 618 2.36 -4.61 -11.46
CA LEU A 618 3.41 -3.74 -11.99
C LEU A 618 4.63 -3.81 -11.07
N GLN A 619 5.82 -3.92 -11.65
CA GLN A 619 7.08 -3.85 -10.94
C GLN A 619 7.78 -2.58 -11.33
N MET A 620 8.08 -1.71 -10.37
CA MET A 620 8.69 -0.41 -10.63
C MET A 620 9.63 -0.06 -9.49
N PHE A 621 10.90 0.14 -9.79
CA PHE A 621 11.88 0.72 -8.88
C PHE A 621 11.97 -0.01 -7.53
N GLY A 622 12.14 -1.34 -7.57
CA GLY A 622 12.26 -2.17 -6.37
C GLY A 622 10.93 -2.49 -5.67
N GLU A 623 9.79 -2.01 -6.16
CA GLU A 623 8.47 -2.31 -5.58
C GLU A 623 7.54 -3.03 -6.55
N SER A 624 6.91 -4.11 -6.09
CA SER A 624 5.92 -4.89 -6.85
C SER A 624 4.51 -4.61 -6.35
N VAL A 625 3.67 -4.05 -7.21
CA VAL A 625 2.36 -3.52 -6.86
C VAL A 625 1.30 -4.27 -7.62
N ASN A 626 0.43 -4.97 -6.90
CA ASN A 626 -0.79 -5.52 -7.46
C ASN A 626 -1.72 -4.35 -7.83
N LEU A 627 -1.88 -4.06 -9.11
CA LEU A 627 -2.67 -2.92 -9.56
C LEU A 627 -4.16 -3.26 -9.56
N LEU A 628 -4.50 -4.37 -10.20
CA LEU A 628 -5.87 -4.75 -10.49
C LEU A 628 -5.98 -6.27 -10.53
N GLU A 629 -6.99 -6.80 -9.87
CA GLU A 629 -7.45 -8.18 -10.04
C GLU A 629 -8.92 -8.15 -10.43
N VAL A 630 -9.28 -8.83 -11.52
CA VAL A 630 -10.66 -8.97 -11.98
C VAL A 630 -11.00 -10.43 -12.06
N GLY A 631 -12.16 -10.81 -11.53
CA GLY A 631 -12.60 -12.19 -11.58
C GLY A 631 -14.09 -12.33 -11.83
N ALA A 632 -14.42 -13.41 -12.53
CA ALA A 632 -15.78 -13.82 -12.85
C ALA A 632 -15.98 -15.28 -12.44
N ARG A 633 -17.12 -15.59 -11.84
CA ARG A 633 -17.56 -16.96 -11.53
C ARG A 633 -18.95 -17.17 -12.10
N VAL A 634 -19.17 -18.29 -12.76
CA VAL A 634 -20.46 -18.64 -13.36
C VAL A 634 -20.89 -20.06 -12.98
N GLU A 635 -22.18 -20.26 -12.88
CA GLU A 635 -22.79 -21.55 -12.53
C GLU A 635 -24.17 -21.65 -13.21
N GLY A 636 -24.53 -22.80 -13.77
CA GLY A 636 -25.83 -23.01 -14.40
C GLY A 636 -26.04 -22.27 -15.73
N MET A 637 -24.99 -21.74 -16.37
CA MET A 637 -25.08 -20.93 -17.60
C MET A 637 -25.16 -21.78 -18.89
N GLU A 638 -25.11 -23.10 -18.78
CA GLU A 638 -25.01 -24.03 -19.90
C GLU A 638 -26.17 -23.85 -20.90
N ARG A 639 -27.42 -23.86 -20.41
CA ARG A 639 -28.63 -23.70 -21.23
C ARG A 639 -28.70 -22.35 -21.96
N LEU A 640 -28.20 -21.28 -21.33
CA LEU A 640 -28.20 -19.93 -21.90
C LEU A 640 -27.14 -19.81 -23.00
N VAL A 641 -25.96 -20.39 -22.80
CA VAL A 641 -24.92 -20.42 -23.84
C VAL A 641 -25.38 -21.28 -25.01
N GLU A 642 -25.99 -22.44 -24.76
CA GLU A 642 -26.54 -23.29 -25.82
C GLU A 642 -27.61 -22.57 -26.64
N SER A 643 -28.56 -21.87 -26.01
CA SER A 643 -29.64 -21.20 -26.75
C SER A 643 -29.14 -20.07 -27.66
N VAL A 644 -28.03 -19.41 -27.30
CA VAL A 644 -27.41 -18.33 -28.07
C VAL A 644 -26.59 -18.87 -29.25
N PHE A 645 -25.90 -20.01 -29.09
CA PHE A 645 -24.98 -20.56 -30.10
C PHE A 645 -25.53 -21.76 -30.89
N ALA A 646 -26.66 -22.35 -30.47
CA ALA A 646 -27.34 -23.42 -31.20
C ALA A 646 -27.84 -22.97 -32.59
N PRO A 647 -28.08 -23.91 -33.53
CA PRO A 647 -28.69 -23.59 -34.82
C PRO A 647 -30.03 -22.88 -34.62
N GLY A 648 -30.14 -21.62 -35.06
CA GLY A 648 -31.30 -20.74 -34.85
C GLY A 648 -31.11 -19.65 -33.78
N GLY A 649 -29.99 -19.65 -33.03
CA GLY A 649 -29.63 -18.60 -32.07
C GLY A 649 -29.01 -17.36 -32.72
N GLY A 650 -29.14 -16.20 -32.05
CA GLY A 650 -28.74 -14.88 -32.59
C GLY A 650 -27.26 -14.70 -32.92
N LEU A 651 -26.37 -15.53 -32.35
CA LEU A 651 -24.92 -15.50 -32.60
C LEU A 651 -24.39 -16.80 -33.24
N HIS A 652 -25.28 -17.63 -33.80
CA HIS A 652 -24.92 -18.91 -34.42
C HIS A 652 -23.83 -18.78 -35.50
N ASN A 653 -23.82 -17.67 -36.24
CA ASN A 653 -22.86 -17.40 -37.31
C ASN A 653 -21.59 -16.65 -36.86
N ALA A 654 -21.56 -16.15 -35.62
CA ALA A 654 -20.43 -15.40 -35.04
C ALA A 654 -19.59 -16.26 -34.07
N ALA A 655 -19.95 -17.54 -33.89
CA ALA A 655 -19.21 -18.48 -33.07
C ALA A 655 -17.79 -18.69 -33.65
N PRO A 656 -16.70 -18.47 -32.87
CA PRO A 656 -15.35 -18.67 -33.36
C PRO A 656 -15.14 -20.12 -33.81
N GLU A 657 -14.51 -20.28 -34.98
CA GLU A 657 -14.45 -21.54 -35.75
C GLU A 657 -13.99 -22.80 -35.00
N PRO A 658 -13.11 -22.78 -33.96
CA PRO A 658 -12.69 -24.02 -33.31
C PRO A 658 -13.57 -24.49 -32.15
N LEU A 659 -14.59 -23.72 -31.70
CA LEU A 659 -15.42 -24.13 -30.55
C LEU A 659 -16.71 -24.87 -30.96
N PHE A 660 -17.27 -24.59 -32.14
CA PHE A 660 -18.62 -25.09 -32.51
C PHE A 660 -18.78 -25.64 -33.95
N ARG A 661 -17.74 -25.55 -34.79
CA ARG A 661 -17.73 -26.13 -36.16
C ARG A 661 -16.60 -27.15 -36.33
N SER A 662 -16.62 -28.22 -35.53
CA SER A 662 -16.15 -29.49 -36.08
C SER A 662 -17.24 -30.00 -37.03
N ARG A 663 -16.86 -30.38 -38.25
CA ARG A 663 -17.74 -30.98 -39.26
C ARG A 663 -18.44 -32.19 -38.60
N ARG A 664 -19.74 -32.03 -38.29
CA ARG A 664 -20.49 -32.93 -37.41
C ARG A 664 -20.78 -34.26 -38.12
N ASP A 665 -19.97 -35.28 -37.88
CA ASP A 665 -20.36 -36.66 -38.18
C ASP A 665 -21.51 -37.10 -37.26
N ALA A 666 -22.46 -37.87 -37.79
CA ALA A 666 -23.67 -38.31 -37.08
C ALA A 666 -23.37 -39.02 -35.75
N THR A 667 -22.23 -39.71 -35.66
CA THR A 667 -21.72 -40.41 -34.47
C THR A 667 -21.31 -39.49 -33.33
N GLN A 668 -20.91 -38.24 -33.58
CA GLN A 668 -20.65 -37.26 -32.50
C GLN A 668 -21.92 -36.61 -31.98
N ARG A 669 -22.96 -36.46 -32.82
CA ARG A 669 -24.27 -35.97 -32.39
C ARG A 669 -24.92 -36.93 -31.40
N GLU A 670 -24.91 -38.23 -31.68
CA GLU A 670 -25.39 -39.24 -30.73
C GLU A 670 -24.60 -39.23 -29.42
N LYS A 671 -23.27 -39.03 -29.46
CA LYS A 671 -22.47 -38.90 -28.23
C LYS A 671 -22.82 -37.67 -27.42
N LEU A 672 -23.06 -36.53 -28.07
CA LEU A 672 -23.44 -35.29 -27.39
C LEU A 672 -24.87 -35.35 -26.84
N GLU A 673 -25.81 -35.96 -27.58
CA GLU A 673 -27.18 -36.26 -27.13
C GLU A 673 -27.18 -37.23 -25.96
N LYS A 674 -26.27 -38.22 -25.94
CA LYS A 674 -26.12 -39.16 -24.82
C LYS A 674 -25.50 -38.48 -23.60
N ILE A 675 -24.48 -37.63 -23.80
CA ILE A 675 -23.94 -36.77 -22.73
C ILE A 675 -25.04 -35.84 -22.19
N LYS A 676 -25.83 -35.22 -23.07
CA LYS A 676 -26.95 -34.35 -22.70
C LYS A 676 -28.01 -35.12 -21.91
N ALA A 677 -28.42 -36.30 -22.36
CA ALA A 677 -29.35 -37.17 -21.66
C ALA A 677 -28.79 -37.60 -20.30
N ASP A 678 -27.49 -37.91 -20.20
CA ASP A 678 -26.83 -38.27 -18.94
C ASP A 678 -26.70 -37.07 -17.99
N PHE A 679 -26.54 -35.85 -18.50
CA PHE A 679 -26.49 -34.61 -17.71
C PHE A 679 -27.87 -34.10 -17.28
N ASP A 680 -28.87 -34.17 -18.16
CA ASP A 680 -30.27 -33.82 -17.88
C ASP A 680 -30.92 -34.85 -16.93
N ALA A 681 -30.68 -36.16 -17.12
CA ALA A 681 -31.20 -37.22 -16.24
C ALA A 681 -30.59 -37.18 -14.82
N ALA A 682 -29.42 -36.56 -14.66
CA ALA A 682 -28.77 -36.42 -13.36
C ALA A 682 -29.28 -35.21 -12.52
N GLY A 683 -30.20 -34.38 -13.05
CA GLY A 683 -30.76 -33.24 -12.31
C GLY A 683 -29.72 -32.17 -11.91
N ARG A 684 -28.60 -32.07 -12.64
CA ARG A 684 -27.41 -31.30 -12.23
C ARG A 684 -27.39 -29.83 -12.65
N MET A 685 -28.41 -29.33 -13.33
CA MET A 685 -28.45 -27.93 -13.79
C MET A 685 -29.16 -27.06 -12.75
N GLY A 686 -28.39 -26.34 -11.94
CA GLY A 686 -28.90 -25.30 -11.05
C GLY A 686 -29.27 -24.02 -11.81
N ASP A 687 -29.94 -23.08 -11.14
CA ASP A 687 -30.29 -21.79 -11.72
C ASP A 687 -29.05 -21.02 -12.20
N PRO A 688 -29.13 -20.33 -13.35
CA PRO A 688 -28.01 -19.56 -13.87
C PRO A 688 -27.64 -18.46 -12.86
N GLN A 689 -26.36 -18.38 -12.54
CA GLN A 689 -25.77 -17.37 -11.65
C GLN A 689 -24.41 -16.94 -12.20
N ALA A 690 -24.19 -15.63 -12.24
CA ALA A 690 -22.91 -15.03 -12.62
C ALA A 690 -22.51 -13.99 -11.55
N PHE A 691 -21.22 -13.97 -11.23
CA PHE A 691 -20.66 -13.14 -10.18
C PHE A 691 -19.36 -12.51 -10.63
N PHE A 692 -19.25 -11.20 -10.46
CA PHE A 692 -18.05 -10.44 -10.77
C PHE A 692 -17.44 -9.86 -9.49
N HIS A 693 -16.12 -9.79 -9.45
CA HIS A 693 -15.39 -9.09 -8.42
C HIS A 693 -14.19 -8.36 -9.01
N MET A 694 -13.83 -7.27 -8.34
CA MET A 694 -12.66 -6.46 -8.66
C MET A 694 -11.91 -6.18 -7.37
N LYS A 695 -10.60 -6.40 -7.38
CA LYS A 695 -9.70 -6.00 -6.31
C LYS A 695 -8.71 -4.97 -6.83
N VAL A 696 -8.45 -3.94 -6.04
CA VAL A 696 -7.41 -2.93 -6.32
C VAL A 696 -6.42 -2.99 -5.17
N LYS A 697 -5.12 -3.14 -5.45
CA LYS A 697 -4.10 -3.38 -4.41
C LYS A 697 -4.49 -4.55 -3.49
N GLN A 698 -5.06 -5.62 -4.05
CA GLN A 698 -5.63 -6.79 -3.35
C GLN A 698 -6.82 -6.52 -2.39
N ARG A 699 -7.42 -5.32 -2.40
CA ARG A 699 -8.63 -4.95 -1.63
C ARG A 699 -9.87 -5.20 -2.48
N ASN A 700 -10.85 -5.97 -2.01
CA ASN A 700 -12.13 -6.13 -2.73
C ASN A 700 -12.90 -4.80 -2.74
N MET A 701 -13.20 -4.28 -3.93
CA MET A 701 -13.83 -2.96 -4.14
C MET A 701 -15.32 -3.03 -4.50
N VAL A 702 -15.76 -4.12 -5.14
CA VAL A 702 -17.07 -4.19 -5.81
C VAL A 702 -18.04 -5.15 -5.10
N LYS A 703 -19.29 -4.70 -5.00
CA LYS A 703 -20.47 -5.49 -4.63
C LYS A 703 -20.74 -6.53 -5.73
N GLN A 704 -20.78 -7.80 -5.37
CA GLN A 704 -21.20 -8.89 -6.23
C GLN A 704 -22.56 -8.54 -6.90
N SER A 705 -22.56 -8.28 -8.20
CA SER A 705 -23.79 -8.08 -8.98
C SER A 705 -24.19 -9.43 -9.58
N ARG A 706 -25.42 -9.86 -9.29
CA ARG A 706 -26.10 -10.92 -10.05
C ARG A 706 -26.68 -10.25 -11.29
N GLU A 707 -25.85 -10.00 -12.31
CA GLU A 707 -26.36 -9.55 -13.61
C GLU A 707 -26.64 -10.78 -14.47
N ILE A 708 -27.89 -11.23 -14.43
CA ILE A 708 -28.48 -11.93 -15.56
C ILE A 708 -29.64 -11.06 -16.00
N ASN A 709 -29.33 -10.05 -16.79
CA ASN A 709 -30.36 -9.46 -17.65
C ASN A 709 -30.29 -10.24 -18.97
N PRO A 710 -31.26 -11.13 -19.29
CA PRO A 710 -31.24 -11.89 -20.54
C PRO A 710 -31.19 -10.99 -21.79
N CYS A 711 -31.53 -9.70 -21.67
CA CYS A 711 -31.32 -8.71 -22.74
C CYS A 711 -29.84 -8.48 -23.12
N LEU A 712 -28.88 -8.64 -22.19
CA LEU A 712 -27.44 -8.44 -22.48
C LEU A 712 -26.86 -9.52 -23.40
N LEU A 713 -27.49 -10.69 -23.47
CA LEU A 713 -27.05 -11.81 -24.31
C LEU A 713 -27.80 -11.92 -25.65
N LEU A 714 -28.95 -11.23 -25.80
CA LEU A 714 -29.92 -11.54 -26.85
C LEU A 714 -30.26 -10.40 -27.84
N SER A 715 -29.70 -9.19 -27.73
CA SER A 715 -29.97 -8.15 -28.74
C SER A 715 -28.72 -7.41 -29.20
N GLY A 716 -28.41 -7.50 -30.50
CA GLY A 716 -27.51 -6.59 -31.21
C GLY A 716 -28.08 -5.17 -31.35
N SER A 717 -28.88 -4.71 -30.38
CA SER A 717 -29.65 -3.47 -30.44
C SER A 717 -29.92 -2.84 -29.06
N CYS A 718 -29.06 -3.08 -28.08
CA CYS A 718 -28.96 -2.18 -26.93
C CYS A 718 -27.69 -1.36 -27.09
N ALA A 719 -27.85 -0.10 -27.51
CA ALA A 719 -26.76 0.87 -27.51
C ALA A 719 -26.20 0.99 -26.09
N PHE A 720 -25.04 0.37 -25.86
CA PHE A 720 -24.18 0.73 -24.75
C PHE A 720 -23.80 2.19 -24.96
N SER A 721 -24.47 3.11 -24.26
CA SER A 721 -23.92 4.45 -24.11
C SER A 721 -22.60 4.28 -23.35
N SER A 722 -21.50 4.67 -23.97
CA SER A 722 -20.14 4.74 -23.44
C SER A 722 -19.98 5.50 -22.12
N ARG A 723 -21.07 6.02 -21.54
CA ARG A 723 -21.11 6.76 -20.27
C ARG A 723 -21.08 5.90 -19.00
N ASN A 724 -21.34 4.59 -19.05
CA ASN A 724 -21.45 3.78 -17.82
C ASN A 724 -20.19 2.98 -17.44
N LEU A 725 -19.23 2.77 -18.34
CA LEU A 725 -17.97 2.10 -17.99
C LEU A 725 -16.98 3.06 -17.27
N PHE A 726 -17.05 4.36 -17.60
CA PHE A 726 -16.24 5.42 -16.97
C PHE A 726 -16.80 5.96 -15.64
N ARG A 727 -17.96 5.47 -15.17
CA ARG A 727 -18.55 5.84 -13.87
C ARG A 727 -18.26 4.83 -12.75
N LEU A 728 -17.53 3.76 -13.06
CA LEU A 728 -17.11 2.69 -12.13
C LEU A 728 -15.62 2.77 -11.76
N ILE A 729 -14.88 3.69 -12.40
CA ILE A 729 -13.56 4.18 -12.02
C ILE A 729 -13.78 5.55 -11.38
#